data_AF-A0A381YIF5-F1
#
_entry.id   AF-A0A381YIF5-F1
#
_cell.length_a   1.000
_cell.length_b   1.000
_cell.length_c   1.000
_cell.angle_alpha   90.00
_cell.angle_beta   90.00
_cell.angle_gamma   90.00
#
_symmetry.space_group_name_H-M   'P 1'
#
loop_
_entity.id
_entity.type
_entity.pdbx_description
1 polymer ?
#
loop_
_entity_poly.entity_id
_entity_poly.type
_entity_poly.pdbx_seq_one_letter_code
_entity_poly.pdbx_strand_id
1 'polypeptide(L)'
;MRQDNNKFLFVLLLVAFGCDSTPEVAIDTPAPADTVAEAVPITLSATDNDSVTFVELWVDGDSTGLTDDSEPFSFRWNTVDYGNISIHNLVAYAVDIDGNRGRSDTIVVTVDNRQSYPEPKSVDSTAFMNGRYTLNWALATDTDFASYRIEKSDDPKMSDAQRITFFENRNTTTFTDINMDPLQHHYYRIVVIDTLGFESPGPIHRSDLYPPPLPANVTAVTYDYDAMTVEWTPSNGENFEQYMLFTASSEVGSKRAVATYDDPAVTTHILENFDPARENWFWVVTRNIYDQTTQGEGITHTPDPPPAVLAVTSVKYNLQKMVINWEKTPDEDFRVYELLHSETEDGIRTLVATVEDPEITSHTLTDFDPTHENWFWIRVTDHWRLRSIGNAMTHEPDKSPKPIAVRSVSYDLEKMTVKWQRSREKDFLAYEVLHSDNEMGEKQLLEIITNPKTTTYRWKDFDPTYENWFWVRVTDHWGLTYKGTGKTHEIDPPPVSVDVDSVWYDEQIMTVTWGISEEADFDYYELFISDTEYGNRRPVVKIGDINRTNYIFRHFDPTKENWFTVDVVDKWGLTSTGRAKTNEANEPPEPIRITSVDYNFEQFNITWRKTAQADFSFYDLLVSNERDGKLKRLVTLTSVDDTTYTINGRGVFDPTREHWFWIRTGDTWGQEVTGPGYRVLDDPPLMSYFHSVEYRKDQFIFTWAPNGEDDFSRYNLYESTKPEMFDETIISTTSDRIDTTFVLKGIDPWEARYYRLEVEDVWGLRTTGEVRKGDSESWFITTHGDVHHEKGRSVQETADGGFIVAGHTYANEDNGDIWLVKTDPKGNIDWTQTYGGDGDDHAYSVQVTTDGGYVVAGFSEAIAEKWSDAWVIKTDNEGRVEWNRTYGGFRWEKAHHIRQTTDGGYIITGYTFSHGNGNADIWLIKADASGYPVWTNTFGGPDWEYGYAVQETVDGGFIITGFTETGEKESSRIWLVKADSEGQEQWTRIFGNRKQNTGHFVQETTDGGYIIVGITQSFFPNFEDVLLIKTDHTGNTLWEKTFGGQSWDRCHTVRQTEDGGYILAGSSRLKEKSSADAWLLKTDAIGNPIWERNFESTSSYELTSLQITSDGGFIVAGSSTSMDGTPADLLLIKTDARGVTPSESDQNPQRLGYNTVR
;
A
#
# COMPACT_ATOMS: atom_id res chain seq x y z
N MET A 1 -98.37 -67.83 -95.37
CA MET A 1 -96.98 -68.16 -95.76
C MET A 1 -96.40 -68.97 -94.61
N ARG A 2 -95.88 -70.19 -94.84
CA ARG A 2 -94.47 -70.49 -95.19
C ARG A 2 -93.50 -69.80 -94.21
N GLN A 3 -92.52 -70.46 -93.60
CA GLN A 3 -92.12 -71.88 -93.59
C GLN A 3 -91.13 -72.09 -92.42
N ASP A 4 -90.74 -73.34 -92.12
CA ASP A 4 -89.57 -73.71 -91.29
C ASP A 4 -89.62 -73.33 -89.79
N ASN A 5 -89.05 -74.09 -88.85
CA ASN A 5 -88.64 -75.50 -88.90
C ASN A 5 -88.87 -76.11 -87.51
N ASN A 6 -89.74 -77.13 -87.42
CA ASN A 6 -90.16 -77.69 -86.14
C ASN A 6 -90.19 -79.22 -86.27
N LYS A 7 -89.45 -79.95 -85.43
CA LYS A 7 -89.71 -81.36 -85.14
C LYS A 7 -89.09 -81.80 -83.82
N PHE A 8 -89.95 -82.38 -82.99
CA PHE A 8 -89.67 -82.94 -81.68
C PHE A 8 -88.47 -83.89 -81.66
N LEU A 9 -87.73 -83.87 -80.56
CA LEU A 9 -86.95 -85.01 -80.09
C LEU A 9 -87.36 -85.34 -78.65
N PHE A 10 -87.59 -86.63 -78.37
CA PHE A 10 -87.83 -87.14 -77.02
C PHE A 10 -86.60 -86.90 -76.15
N VAL A 11 -86.80 -86.51 -74.89
CA VAL A 11 -85.75 -86.55 -73.86
C VAL A 11 -86.11 -87.61 -72.83
N LEU A 12 -85.14 -88.49 -72.58
CA LEU A 12 -85.24 -89.62 -71.65
C LEU A 12 -84.95 -89.13 -70.23
N LEU A 13 -85.68 -89.65 -69.24
CA LEU A 13 -85.47 -89.34 -67.83
C LEU A 13 -84.34 -90.22 -67.24
N LEU A 14 -83.26 -89.63 -66.71
CA LEU A 14 -82.35 -90.31 -65.77
C LEU A 14 -81.51 -89.30 -64.92
N VAL A 15 -81.82 -89.26 -63.62
CA VAL A 15 -81.01 -88.91 -62.42
C VAL A 15 -79.89 -87.85 -62.50
N ALA A 16 -80.01 -86.83 -61.63
CA ALA A 16 -78.91 -86.29 -60.84
C ALA A 16 -79.43 -85.88 -59.44
N PHE A 17 -78.75 -86.27 -58.37
CA PHE A 17 -78.91 -85.62 -57.06
C PHE A 17 -78.14 -84.29 -57.12
N GLY A 18 -78.76 -83.19 -56.67
CA GLY A 18 -77.98 -81.99 -56.33
C GLY A 18 -77.15 -82.32 -55.10
N CYS A 19 -75.84 -82.13 -55.20
CA CYS A 19 -75.01 -82.00 -54.01
C CYS A 19 -75.23 -80.59 -53.48
N ASP A 20 -75.40 -80.46 -52.17
CA ASP A 20 -75.31 -79.18 -51.50
C ASP A 20 -73.89 -78.60 -51.66
N SER A 21 -73.76 -77.26 -51.69
CA SER A 21 -72.48 -76.57 -51.91
C SER A 21 -71.98 -75.90 -50.62
N THR A 22 -70.69 -75.61 -50.57
CA THR A 22 -70.15 -74.73 -49.52
C THR A 22 -70.47 -73.26 -49.84
N PRO A 23 -70.79 -72.43 -48.83
CA PRO A 23 -70.97 -70.99 -49.00
C PRO A 23 -69.83 -70.30 -49.73
N GLU A 24 -70.16 -69.32 -50.56
CA GLU A 24 -69.20 -68.36 -51.11
C GLU A 24 -69.14 -67.15 -50.16
N VAL A 25 -67.95 -66.70 -49.77
CA VAL A 25 -67.76 -65.59 -48.83
C VAL A 25 -66.55 -64.74 -49.21
N ALA A 26 -66.69 -63.42 -49.12
CA ALA A 26 -65.64 -62.44 -49.36
C ALA A 26 -65.62 -61.37 -48.25
N ILE A 27 -64.43 -60.79 -48.04
CA ILE A 27 -64.27 -59.61 -47.19
C ILE A 27 -64.42 -58.38 -48.08
N ASP A 28 -65.45 -57.56 -47.84
CA ASP A 28 -65.74 -56.36 -48.63
C ASP A 28 -64.94 -55.15 -48.10
N THR A 29 -64.78 -55.04 -46.77
CA THR A 29 -63.86 -54.09 -46.12
C THR A 29 -63.17 -54.73 -44.93
N PRO A 30 -61.89 -54.40 -44.64
CA PRO A 30 -60.98 -53.56 -45.43
C PRO A 30 -60.58 -54.21 -46.76
N ALA A 31 -60.03 -53.42 -47.69
CA ALA A 31 -59.51 -53.90 -48.96
C ALA A 31 -58.08 -54.49 -48.78
N PRO A 32 -57.62 -55.36 -49.71
CA PRO A 32 -56.25 -55.86 -49.69
C PRO A 32 -55.21 -54.72 -49.75
N ALA A 33 -54.23 -54.79 -48.85
CA ALA A 33 -53.18 -53.81 -48.57
C ALA A 33 -53.62 -52.49 -47.93
N ASP A 34 -54.85 -52.40 -47.42
CA ASP A 34 -55.25 -51.25 -46.58
C ASP A 34 -54.39 -51.13 -45.32
N THR A 35 -54.20 -49.89 -44.87
CA THR A 35 -53.66 -49.58 -43.54
C THR A 35 -54.82 -49.26 -42.62
N VAL A 36 -54.89 -49.91 -41.47
CA VAL A 36 -56.01 -49.87 -40.53
C VAL A 36 -55.47 -49.66 -39.10
N ALA A 37 -56.28 -49.11 -38.20
CA ALA A 37 -55.92 -48.86 -36.81
C ALA A 37 -57.17 -48.86 -35.91
N GLU A 38 -56.99 -48.90 -34.60
CA GLU A 38 -58.05 -48.86 -33.59
C GLU A 38 -59.16 -49.89 -33.86
N ALA A 39 -60.40 -49.44 -34.06
CA ALA A 39 -61.59 -50.28 -34.21
C ALA A 39 -62.07 -50.36 -35.68
N VAL A 40 -61.51 -51.32 -36.41
CA VAL A 40 -61.67 -51.50 -37.85
C VAL A 40 -63.03 -52.14 -38.19
N PRO A 41 -63.87 -51.54 -39.05
CA PRO A 41 -65.10 -52.15 -39.51
C PRO A 41 -64.80 -53.23 -40.56
N ILE A 42 -65.21 -54.46 -40.24
CA ILE A 42 -65.13 -55.63 -41.10
C ILE A 42 -66.52 -55.87 -41.67
N THR A 43 -66.71 -55.69 -42.98
CA THR A 43 -67.98 -56.01 -43.65
C THR A 43 -67.78 -57.16 -44.63
N LEU A 44 -68.72 -58.10 -44.64
CA LEU A 44 -68.58 -59.38 -45.35
C LEU A 44 -69.79 -59.62 -46.26
N SER A 45 -69.53 -60.09 -47.48
CA SER A 45 -70.55 -60.63 -48.37
C SER A 45 -70.46 -62.16 -48.34
N ALA A 46 -71.59 -62.83 -48.08
CA ALA A 46 -71.67 -64.28 -48.11
C ALA A 46 -72.98 -64.72 -48.80
N THR A 47 -72.91 -65.76 -49.62
CA THR A 47 -74.08 -66.31 -50.33
C THR A 47 -74.00 -67.82 -50.41
N ASP A 48 -75.15 -68.47 -50.28
CA ASP A 48 -75.27 -69.93 -50.36
C ASP A 48 -76.60 -70.36 -51.01
N ASN A 49 -76.73 -71.64 -51.40
CA ASN A 49 -77.95 -72.20 -51.97
C ASN A 49 -79.06 -72.56 -50.95
N ASP A 50 -78.76 -72.74 -49.66
CA ASP A 50 -79.76 -73.02 -48.60
C ASP A 50 -79.65 -72.07 -47.38
N SER A 51 -78.92 -70.96 -47.53
CA SER A 51 -78.73 -69.83 -46.58
C SER A 51 -77.53 -69.94 -45.63
N VAL A 52 -76.89 -68.79 -45.36
CA VAL A 52 -75.78 -68.64 -44.43
C VAL A 52 -76.31 -68.43 -43.00
N THR A 53 -75.81 -69.22 -42.04
CA THR A 53 -76.16 -69.13 -40.61
C THR A 53 -75.38 -68.02 -39.91
N PHE A 54 -74.07 -67.95 -40.12
CA PHE A 54 -73.22 -66.88 -39.58
C PHE A 54 -71.89 -66.81 -40.34
N VAL A 55 -71.18 -65.69 -40.15
CA VAL A 55 -69.80 -65.48 -40.61
C VAL A 55 -68.86 -65.23 -39.41
N GLU A 56 -67.58 -65.58 -39.56
CA GLU A 56 -66.55 -65.48 -38.51
C GLU A 56 -65.22 -64.91 -39.08
N LEU A 57 -64.57 -63.99 -38.36
CA LEU A 57 -63.21 -63.50 -38.72
C LEU A 57 -62.09 -64.28 -38.04
N TRP A 58 -61.09 -64.64 -38.83
CA TRP A 58 -59.82 -65.17 -38.40
C TRP A 58 -58.67 -64.24 -38.81
N VAL A 59 -57.68 -64.09 -37.93
CA VAL A 59 -56.48 -63.25 -38.13
C VAL A 59 -55.24 -64.11 -37.92
N ASP A 60 -54.32 -64.10 -38.90
CA ASP A 60 -53.07 -64.89 -38.94
C ASP A 60 -53.20 -66.41 -38.71
N GLY A 61 -54.41 -66.94 -38.88
CA GLY A 61 -54.71 -68.36 -38.71
C GLY A 61 -55.36 -68.73 -37.37
N ASP A 62 -55.57 -67.75 -36.48
CA ASP A 62 -56.34 -67.91 -35.24
C ASP A 62 -57.73 -67.26 -35.37
N SER A 63 -58.73 -67.83 -34.70
CA SER A 63 -60.08 -67.22 -34.61
C SER A 63 -60.05 -66.00 -33.69
N THR A 64 -60.70 -64.92 -34.11
CA THR A 64 -60.92 -63.74 -33.26
C THR A 64 -62.11 -63.88 -32.32
N GLY A 65 -62.94 -64.92 -32.49
CA GLY A 65 -64.24 -65.07 -31.83
C GLY A 65 -65.31 -64.06 -32.28
N LEU A 66 -65.02 -63.19 -33.25
CA LEU A 66 -65.98 -62.24 -33.81
C LEU A 66 -66.88 -62.95 -34.84
N THR A 67 -68.18 -62.95 -34.57
CA THR A 67 -69.21 -63.56 -35.44
C THR A 67 -70.41 -62.63 -35.63
N ASP A 68 -71.06 -62.72 -36.79
CA ASP A 68 -72.35 -62.07 -37.06
C ASP A 68 -73.28 -63.04 -37.80
N ASP A 69 -74.55 -63.08 -37.39
CA ASP A 69 -75.63 -63.93 -37.90
C ASP A 69 -76.72 -63.15 -38.64
N SER A 70 -76.49 -61.85 -38.93
CA SER A 70 -77.46 -60.95 -39.55
C SER A 70 -76.92 -60.24 -40.81
N GLU A 71 -77.61 -60.40 -41.95
CA GLU A 71 -77.27 -59.66 -43.17
C GLU A 71 -77.73 -58.18 -43.10
N PRO A 72 -76.91 -57.21 -43.56
CA PRO A 72 -75.56 -57.36 -44.09
C PRO A 72 -74.51 -57.53 -42.98
N PHE A 73 -73.67 -58.56 -43.09
CA PHE A 73 -72.75 -58.95 -42.02
C PHE A 73 -71.66 -57.90 -41.76
N SER A 74 -71.53 -57.46 -40.52
CA SER A 74 -70.62 -56.38 -40.10
C SER A 74 -70.26 -56.43 -38.62
N PHE A 75 -68.97 -56.51 -38.29
CA PHE A 75 -68.46 -56.36 -36.92
C PHE A 75 -67.19 -55.49 -36.86
N ARG A 76 -66.74 -55.16 -35.64
CA ARG A 76 -65.53 -54.35 -35.41
C ARG A 76 -64.40 -55.22 -34.88
N TRP A 77 -63.25 -55.17 -35.56
CA TRP A 77 -62.00 -55.77 -35.10
C TRP A 77 -61.17 -54.72 -34.36
N ASN A 78 -60.86 -54.98 -33.09
CA ASN A 78 -59.93 -54.15 -32.33
C ASN A 78 -58.50 -54.52 -32.70
N THR A 79 -57.73 -53.54 -33.17
CA THR A 79 -56.34 -53.72 -33.62
C THR A 79 -55.30 -53.23 -32.62
N VAL A 80 -55.70 -52.61 -31.50
CA VAL A 80 -54.77 -51.98 -30.52
C VAL A 80 -53.88 -53.00 -29.80
N ASP A 81 -54.33 -54.25 -29.64
CA ASP A 81 -53.53 -55.35 -29.05
C ASP A 81 -52.44 -55.89 -30.00
N TYR A 82 -52.40 -55.41 -31.25
CA TYR A 82 -51.42 -55.78 -32.26
C TYR A 82 -50.31 -54.73 -32.37
N GLY A 83 -49.16 -55.12 -32.91
CA GLY A 83 -47.95 -54.29 -32.92
C GLY A 83 -48.08 -53.00 -33.76
N ASN A 84 -47.32 -51.97 -33.39
CA ASN A 84 -47.21 -50.76 -34.22
C ASN A 84 -46.53 -51.10 -35.56
N ILE A 85 -47.23 -50.87 -36.68
CA ILE A 85 -46.80 -51.21 -38.05
C ILE A 85 -46.57 -52.72 -38.22
N SER A 86 -47.60 -53.53 -37.94
CA SER A 86 -47.58 -54.98 -38.17
C SER A 86 -48.46 -55.39 -39.36
N ILE A 87 -48.12 -56.51 -40.00
CA ILE A 87 -48.83 -57.02 -41.18
C ILE A 87 -49.66 -58.25 -40.75
N HIS A 88 -50.96 -58.24 -41.06
CA HIS A 88 -51.91 -59.26 -40.63
C HIS A 88 -52.70 -59.84 -41.81
N ASN A 89 -52.92 -61.16 -41.77
CA ASN A 89 -53.67 -61.91 -42.76
C ASN A 89 -55.11 -62.13 -42.25
N LEU A 90 -56.10 -61.56 -42.92
CA LEU A 90 -57.52 -61.72 -42.57
C LEU A 90 -58.17 -62.76 -43.47
N VAL A 91 -58.98 -63.62 -42.86
CA VAL A 91 -59.78 -64.66 -43.53
C VAL A 91 -61.16 -64.69 -42.88
N ALA A 92 -62.21 -64.64 -43.71
CA ALA A 92 -63.58 -64.88 -43.25
C ALA A 92 -63.99 -66.33 -43.54
N TYR A 93 -64.74 -66.93 -42.61
CA TYR A 93 -65.47 -68.17 -42.85
C TYR A 93 -66.97 -67.88 -42.81
N ALA A 94 -67.72 -68.53 -43.68
CA ALA A 94 -69.19 -68.55 -43.65
C ALA A 94 -69.66 -69.98 -43.41
N VAL A 95 -70.69 -70.16 -42.59
CA VAL A 95 -71.26 -71.48 -42.29
C VAL A 95 -72.73 -71.48 -42.70
N ASP A 96 -73.16 -72.44 -43.52
CA ASP A 96 -74.57 -72.61 -43.88
C ASP A 96 -75.39 -73.27 -42.75
N ILE A 97 -76.65 -73.59 -43.02
CA ILE A 97 -77.56 -74.25 -42.07
C ILE A 97 -77.34 -75.76 -41.91
N ASP A 98 -76.75 -76.42 -42.91
CA ASP A 98 -76.42 -77.85 -42.91
C ASP A 98 -75.01 -78.14 -42.34
N GLY A 99 -74.21 -77.10 -42.11
CA GLY A 99 -72.92 -77.09 -41.44
C GLY A 99 -71.70 -77.12 -42.35
N ASN A 100 -71.84 -76.93 -43.67
CA ASN A 100 -70.65 -76.77 -44.52
C ASN A 100 -70.02 -75.38 -44.30
N ARG A 101 -68.74 -75.26 -44.66
CA ARG A 101 -67.94 -74.05 -44.41
C ARG A 101 -67.34 -73.49 -45.69
N GLY A 102 -67.77 -72.29 -46.06
CA GLY A 102 -67.08 -71.42 -47.00
C GLY A 102 -65.87 -70.75 -46.35
N ARG A 103 -64.84 -70.47 -47.14
CA ARG A 103 -63.65 -69.71 -46.73
C ARG A 103 -63.33 -68.67 -47.79
N SER A 104 -63.12 -67.43 -47.37
CA SER A 104 -62.73 -66.34 -48.28
C SER A 104 -61.33 -66.52 -48.85
N ASP A 105 -61.01 -65.72 -49.86
CA ASP A 105 -59.61 -65.39 -50.13
C ASP A 105 -58.97 -64.71 -48.92
N THR A 106 -57.66 -64.86 -48.78
CA THR A 106 -56.89 -64.21 -47.71
C THR A 106 -56.55 -62.79 -48.15
N ILE A 107 -57.00 -61.78 -47.40
CA ILE A 107 -56.55 -60.40 -47.59
C ILE A 107 -55.43 -60.10 -46.60
N VAL A 108 -54.53 -59.19 -46.96
CA VAL A 108 -53.42 -58.75 -46.11
C VAL A 108 -53.62 -57.28 -45.79
N VAL A 109 -53.54 -56.89 -44.52
CA VAL A 109 -53.65 -55.48 -44.08
C VAL A 109 -52.45 -55.09 -43.23
N THR A 110 -52.19 -53.80 -43.12
CA THR A 110 -51.19 -53.25 -42.21
C THR A 110 -51.89 -52.59 -41.02
N VAL A 111 -51.60 -53.00 -39.80
CA VAL A 111 -52.07 -52.33 -38.57
C VAL A 111 -51.07 -51.25 -38.18
N ASP A 112 -51.54 -50.01 -38.00
CA ASP A 112 -50.71 -48.85 -37.65
C ASP A 112 -51.28 -48.05 -36.47
N ASN A 113 -51.14 -48.60 -35.26
CA ASN A 113 -51.63 -47.98 -34.02
C ASN A 113 -50.78 -46.79 -33.51
N ARG A 114 -49.91 -46.20 -34.33
CA ARG A 114 -49.01 -45.11 -33.90
C ARG A 114 -49.73 -43.82 -33.47
N GLN A 115 -51.02 -43.68 -33.77
CA GLN A 115 -51.85 -42.53 -33.36
C GLN A 115 -53.04 -42.92 -32.47
N SER A 116 -53.13 -44.17 -32.01
CA SER A 116 -54.28 -44.70 -31.24
C SER A 116 -54.34 -44.27 -29.77
N TYR A 117 -53.57 -43.25 -29.39
CA TYR A 117 -53.60 -42.57 -28.11
C TYR A 117 -53.47 -41.07 -28.37
N PRO A 118 -54.27 -40.20 -27.74
CA PRO A 118 -54.26 -38.77 -28.02
C PRO A 118 -52.94 -38.11 -27.61
N GLU A 119 -52.59 -36.95 -28.16
CA GLU A 119 -51.37 -36.24 -27.80
C GLU A 119 -51.43 -35.68 -26.36
N PRO A 120 -50.50 -36.05 -25.44
CA PRO A 120 -50.45 -35.48 -24.10
C PRO A 120 -50.20 -33.97 -24.11
N LYS A 121 -50.80 -33.22 -23.18
CA LYS A 121 -50.61 -31.77 -23.05
C LYS A 121 -49.85 -31.38 -21.78
N SER A 122 -48.89 -30.48 -21.95
CA SER A 122 -48.17 -29.80 -20.88
C SER A 122 -48.94 -28.58 -20.39
N VAL A 123 -48.61 -28.08 -19.20
CA VAL A 123 -48.97 -26.72 -18.79
C VAL A 123 -47.99 -25.76 -19.48
N ASP A 124 -48.51 -24.78 -20.22
CA ASP A 124 -47.71 -23.81 -20.99
C ASP A 124 -47.42 -22.54 -20.18
N SER A 125 -48.36 -22.11 -19.35
CA SER A 125 -48.18 -20.94 -18.49
C SER A 125 -49.09 -20.95 -17.27
N THR A 126 -48.62 -20.33 -16.19
CA THR A 126 -49.33 -20.25 -14.91
C THR A 126 -49.53 -18.81 -14.46
N ALA A 127 -50.55 -18.59 -13.64
CA ALA A 127 -50.83 -17.29 -13.04
C ALA A 127 -51.33 -17.46 -11.61
N PHE A 128 -50.64 -16.81 -10.65
CA PHE A 128 -50.99 -16.80 -9.24
C PHE A 128 -51.54 -15.43 -8.86
N MET A 129 -52.82 -15.34 -8.45
CA MET A 129 -53.42 -14.11 -7.93
C MET A 129 -54.44 -14.42 -6.83
N ASN A 130 -54.40 -13.68 -5.72
CA ASN A 130 -55.41 -13.72 -4.65
C ASN A 130 -55.74 -15.14 -4.13
N GLY A 131 -54.70 -15.94 -3.84
CA GLY A 131 -54.85 -17.32 -3.36
C GLY A 131 -55.32 -18.33 -4.41
N ARG A 132 -55.32 -17.97 -5.71
CA ARG A 132 -55.78 -18.82 -6.82
C ARG A 132 -54.67 -19.10 -7.80
N TYR A 133 -54.55 -20.36 -8.20
CA TYR A 133 -53.52 -20.83 -9.13
C TYR A 133 -54.16 -21.25 -10.45
N THR A 134 -53.83 -20.53 -11.52
CA THR A 134 -54.39 -20.80 -12.87
C THR A 134 -53.34 -21.50 -13.73
N LEU A 135 -53.71 -22.65 -14.28
CA LEU A 135 -52.97 -23.40 -15.29
C LEU A 135 -53.53 -23.07 -16.68
N ASN A 136 -52.68 -22.97 -17.70
CA ASN A 136 -53.08 -22.82 -19.10
C ASN A 136 -52.30 -23.80 -19.98
N TRP A 137 -52.90 -24.31 -21.06
CA TRP A 137 -52.31 -25.32 -21.95
C TRP A 137 -52.82 -25.23 -23.39
N ALA A 138 -52.07 -25.80 -24.35
CA ALA A 138 -52.44 -25.78 -25.76
C ALA A 138 -53.65 -26.67 -26.11
N LEU A 139 -54.41 -26.24 -27.13
CA LEU A 139 -55.54 -26.97 -27.70
C LEU A 139 -55.15 -28.39 -28.14
N ALA A 140 -56.07 -29.34 -27.95
CA ALA A 140 -55.90 -30.72 -28.41
C ALA A 140 -56.09 -30.82 -29.92
N THR A 141 -55.15 -31.52 -30.54
CA THR A 141 -54.91 -31.60 -31.98
C THR A 141 -55.59 -32.83 -32.59
N ASP A 142 -55.81 -33.86 -31.78
CA ASP A 142 -56.40 -35.16 -32.12
C ASP A 142 -57.80 -35.00 -32.73
N THR A 143 -58.09 -35.65 -33.85
CA THR A 143 -59.37 -35.45 -34.57
C THR A 143 -60.59 -35.91 -33.78
N ASP A 144 -60.39 -36.83 -32.85
CA ASP A 144 -61.36 -37.62 -32.10
C ASP A 144 -61.29 -37.39 -30.57
N PHE A 145 -60.65 -36.30 -30.13
CA PHE A 145 -60.71 -35.79 -28.75
C PHE A 145 -62.14 -35.79 -28.19
N ALA A 146 -62.30 -36.29 -26.96
CA ALA A 146 -63.53 -36.20 -26.18
C ALA A 146 -63.42 -35.23 -25.01
N SER A 147 -62.35 -35.28 -24.20
CA SER A 147 -62.22 -34.40 -23.04
C SER A 147 -60.79 -34.23 -22.52
N TYR A 148 -60.56 -33.15 -21.78
CA TYR A 148 -59.46 -33.04 -20.83
C TYR A 148 -59.90 -33.50 -19.44
N ARG A 149 -58.97 -34.06 -18.65
CA ARG A 149 -59.09 -34.24 -17.21
C ARG A 149 -57.90 -33.60 -16.50
N ILE A 150 -58.16 -32.83 -15.45
CA ILE A 150 -57.11 -32.29 -14.57
C ILE A 150 -56.96 -33.20 -13.36
N GLU A 151 -55.74 -33.63 -13.09
CA GLU A 151 -55.37 -34.37 -11.87
C GLU A 151 -54.42 -33.53 -11.01
N LYS A 152 -54.59 -33.58 -9.69
CA LYS A 152 -53.78 -32.88 -8.68
C LYS A 152 -53.29 -33.86 -7.60
N SER A 153 -52.07 -33.66 -7.11
CA SER A 153 -51.43 -34.47 -6.06
C SER A 153 -50.58 -33.59 -5.16
N ASP A 154 -50.33 -34.03 -3.94
CA ASP A 154 -49.35 -33.41 -3.03
C ASP A 154 -48.01 -34.18 -3.04
N ASP A 155 -47.97 -35.33 -3.74
CA ASP A 155 -46.77 -36.16 -3.98
C ASP A 155 -46.17 -35.84 -5.37
N PRO A 156 -44.86 -35.53 -5.48
CA PRO A 156 -44.19 -35.32 -6.77
C PRO A 156 -44.31 -36.47 -7.77
N LYS A 157 -44.64 -37.69 -7.32
CA LYS A 157 -44.84 -38.88 -8.15
C LYS A 157 -46.30 -39.08 -8.59
N MET A 158 -47.23 -38.20 -8.17
CA MET A 158 -48.66 -38.31 -8.45
C MET A 158 -49.30 -39.61 -7.89
N SER A 159 -48.74 -40.15 -6.79
CA SER A 159 -49.17 -41.43 -6.19
C SER A 159 -50.60 -41.41 -5.64
N ASP A 160 -51.03 -40.25 -5.15
CA ASP A 160 -52.34 -40.00 -4.54
C ASP A 160 -53.24 -39.10 -5.42
N ALA A 161 -52.92 -38.99 -6.72
CA ALA A 161 -53.52 -38.04 -7.64
C ALA A 161 -55.07 -38.09 -7.65
N GLN A 162 -55.67 -36.97 -7.27
CA GLN A 162 -57.10 -36.73 -7.26
C GLN A 162 -57.55 -36.15 -8.59
N ARG A 163 -58.66 -36.67 -9.12
CA ARG A 163 -59.31 -36.16 -10.34
C ARG A 163 -60.13 -34.93 -9.98
N ILE A 164 -59.67 -33.75 -10.39
CA ILE A 164 -60.25 -32.47 -9.97
C ILE A 164 -61.44 -32.06 -10.83
N THR A 165 -61.30 -32.15 -12.15
CA THR A 165 -62.39 -31.79 -13.08
C THR A 165 -62.16 -32.38 -14.47
N PHE A 166 -63.21 -32.32 -15.30
CA PHE A 166 -63.22 -32.73 -16.70
C PHE A 166 -63.75 -31.60 -17.60
N PHE A 167 -63.24 -31.50 -18.82
CA PHE A 167 -63.68 -30.53 -19.82
C PHE A 167 -63.91 -31.21 -21.18
N GLU A 168 -65.17 -31.43 -21.53
CA GLU A 168 -65.59 -31.99 -22.84
C GLU A 168 -65.40 -31.00 -24.00
N ASN A 169 -65.29 -29.69 -23.69
CA ASN A 169 -65.01 -28.67 -24.69
C ASN A 169 -63.49 -28.56 -24.94
N ARG A 170 -63.06 -28.97 -26.13
CA ARG A 170 -61.68 -28.84 -26.63
C ARG A 170 -61.11 -27.43 -26.50
N ASN A 171 -61.96 -26.40 -26.56
CA ASN A 171 -61.54 -24.99 -26.44
C ASN A 171 -61.28 -24.54 -24.99
N THR A 172 -61.52 -25.40 -23.98
CA THR A 172 -61.18 -25.10 -22.59
C THR A 172 -59.71 -25.43 -22.33
N THR A 173 -58.88 -24.40 -22.39
CA THR A 173 -57.41 -24.45 -22.27
C THR A 173 -56.89 -23.88 -20.95
N THR A 174 -57.76 -23.70 -19.95
CA THR A 174 -57.41 -23.05 -18.68
C THR A 174 -58.21 -23.64 -17.52
N PHE A 175 -57.57 -23.72 -16.34
CA PHE A 175 -58.17 -24.19 -15.10
C PHE A 175 -57.60 -23.39 -13.93
N THR A 176 -58.46 -22.87 -13.05
CA THR A 176 -58.07 -22.18 -11.83
C THR A 176 -58.40 -23.03 -10.61
N ASP A 177 -57.38 -23.46 -9.86
CA ASP A 177 -57.56 -23.98 -8.51
C ASP A 177 -57.79 -22.82 -7.53
N ILE A 178 -58.78 -23.00 -6.67
CA ILE A 178 -59.21 -22.06 -5.64
C ILE A 178 -59.10 -22.64 -4.22
N ASN A 179 -58.69 -23.91 -4.10
CA ASN A 179 -58.55 -24.66 -2.85
C ASN A 179 -57.12 -25.21 -2.71
N MET A 180 -56.14 -24.49 -3.25
CA MET A 180 -54.71 -24.78 -3.13
C MET A 180 -54.16 -24.16 -1.84
N ASP A 181 -53.19 -24.80 -1.18
CA ASP A 181 -52.37 -24.11 -0.19
C ASP A 181 -51.34 -23.23 -0.93
N PRO A 182 -51.37 -21.89 -0.78
CA PRO A 182 -50.42 -21.01 -1.46
C PRO A 182 -48.96 -21.22 -1.04
N LEU A 183 -48.71 -21.86 0.10
CA LEU A 183 -47.39 -22.04 0.70
C LEU A 183 -46.82 -23.46 0.50
N GLN A 184 -47.52 -24.36 -0.21
CA GLN A 184 -47.06 -25.71 -0.49
C GLN A 184 -47.03 -26.00 -2.00
N HIS A 185 -46.06 -26.82 -2.43
CA HIS A 185 -46.01 -27.29 -3.81
C HIS A 185 -47.06 -28.38 -4.03
N HIS A 186 -47.95 -28.13 -4.99
CA HIS A 186 -48.88 -29.13 -5.51
C HIS A 186 -48.47 -29.53 -6.93
N TYR A 187 -48.81 -30.75 -7.33
CA TYR A 187 -48.43 -31.33 -8.61
C TYR A 187 -49.67 -31.55 -9.45
N TYR A 188 -49.63 -31.12 -10.71
CA TYR A 188 -50.75 -31.18 -11.64
C TYR A 188 -50.36 -31.92 -12.91
N ARG A 189 -51.32 -32.57 -13.58
CA ARG A 189 -51.18 -32.93 -14.99
C ARG A 189 -52.50 -32.85 -15.73
N ILE A 190 -52.42 -32.63 -17.04
CA ILE A 190 -53.56 -32.64 -17.95
C ILE A 190 -53.57 -34.00 -18.65
N VAL A 191 -54.62 -34.78 -18.45
CA VAL A 191 -54.87 -36.04 -19.16
C VAL A 191 -55.78 -35.73 -20.34
N VAL A 192 -55.38 -36.12 -21.56
CA VAL A 192 -56.23 -36.02 -22.75
C VAL A 192 -56.93 -37.35 -22.96
N ILE A 193 -58.22 -37.31 -23.29
CA ILE A 193 -59.10 -38.47 -23.47
C ILE A 193 -59.82 -38.36 -24.82
N ASP A 194 -59.79 -39.43 -25.62
CA ASP A 194 -60.49 -39.51 -26.91
C ASP A 194 -61.92 -40.09 -26.81
N THR A 195 -62.61 -40.18 -27.95
CA THR A 195 -63.98 -40.71 -28.04
C THR A 195 -64.11 -42.22 -27.87
N LEU A 196 -63.01 -42.98 -27.91
CA LEU A 196 -62.96 -44.41 -27.62
C LEU A 196 -62.61 -44.69 -26.15
N GLY A 197 -62.08 -43.70 -25.44
CA GLY A 197 -61.73 -43.73 -24.03
C GLY A 197 -60.25 -44.00 -23.73
N PHE A 198 -59.34 -43.88 -24.70
CA PHE A 198 -57.91 -43.95 -24.39
C PHE A 198 -57.44 -42.65 -23.72
N GLU A 199 -56.48 -42.78 -22.81
CA GLU A 199 -56.01 -41.68 -21.96
C GLU A 199 -54.50 -41.45 -22.11
N SER A 200 -54.11 -40.21 -22.39
CA SER A 200 -52.71 -39.80 -22.44
C SER A 200 -52.41 -38.77 -21.33
N PRO A 201 -51.74 -39.18 -20.22
CA PRO A 201 -51.36 -38.25 -19.17
C PRO A 201 -50.19 -37.37 -19.61
N GLY A 202 -50.37 -36.05 -19.48
CA GLY A 202 -49.32 -35.06 -19.67
C GLY A 202 -48.20 -35.12 -18.62
N PRO A 203 -47.09 -34.39 -18.86
CA PRO A 203 -46.02 -34.22 -17.87
C PRO A 203 -46.54 -33.66 -16.54
N ILE A 204 -45.84 -33.98 -15.46
CA ILE A 204 -46.16 -33.47 -14.12
C ILE A 204 -45.65 -32.03 -14.01
N HIS A 205 -46.56 -31.09 -13.78
CA HIS A 205 -46.29 -29.68 -13.52
C HIS A 205 -46.31 -29.40 -12.02
N ARG A 206 -45.21 -28.89 -11.45
CA ARG A 206 -45.14 -28.46 -10.05
C ARG A 206 -45.62 -27.02 -9.93
N SER A 207 -46.48 -26.72 -8.94
CA SER A 207 -46.99 -25.38 -8.73
C SER A 207 -45.95 -24.40 -8.21
N ASP A 208 -46.13 -23.15 -8.58
CA ASP A 208 -45.44 -22.00 -7.99
C ASP A 208 -45.98 -21.77 -6.57
N LEU A 209 -45.12 -21.25 -5.67
CA LEU A 209 -45.53 -20.80 -4.34
C LEU A 209 -45.93 -19.32 -4.40
N TYR A 210 -46.77 -18.87 -3.46
CA TYR A 210 -47.10 -17.46 -3.36
C TYR A 210 -45.87 -16.64 -2.94
N PRO A 211 -45.52 -15.55 -3.65
CA PRO A 211 -44.33 -14.77 -3.34
C PRO A 211 -44.48 -14.06 -1.97
N PRO A 212 -43.39 -13.94 -1.20
CA PRO A 212 -43.40 -13.16 0.03
C PRO A 212 -43.63 -11.65 -0.28
N PRO A 213 -43.98 -10.82 0.72
CA PRO A 213 -44.26 -9.39 0.48
C PRO A 213 -43.06 -8.66 -0.16
N LEU A 214 -43.33 -7.58 -0.89
CA LEU A 214 -42.24 -6.73 -1.39
C LEU A 214 -41.48 -6.12 -0.19
N PRO A 215 -40.13 -6.06 -0.24
CA PRO A 215 -39.35 -5.40 0.79
C PRO A 215 -39.68 -3.91 0.89
N ALA A 216 -39.55 -3.38 2.10
CA ALA A 216 -39.58 -1.94 2.39
C ALA A 216 -38.16 -1.55 2.82
N ASN A 217 -37.38 -0.99 1.90
CA ASN A 217 -35.99 -0.64 2.16
C ASN A 217 -35.97 0.70 2.90
N VAL A 218 -35.12 0.81 3.93
CA VAL A 218 -34.83 2.12 4.52
C VAL A 218 -34.16 2.99 3.45
N THR A 219 -34.57 4.24 3.32
CA THR A 219 -34.08 5.18 2.31
C THR A 219 -33.27 6.32 2.90
N ALA A 220 -33.51 6.67 4.16
CA ALA A 220 -32.76 7.68 4.88
C ALA A 220 -32.79 7.39 6.39
N VAL A 221 -31.66 7.65 7.05
CA VAL A 221 -31.54 7.78 8.49
C VAL A 221 -30.81 9.11 8.72
N THR A 222 -31.50 10.08 9.29
CA THR A 222 -31.01 11.45 9.47
C THR A 222 -31.22 11.87 10.91
N TYR A 223 -30.39 12.78 11.44
CA TYR A 223 -30.52 13.27 12.80
C TYR A 223 -30.24 14.78 12.89
N ASP A 224 -30.79 15.40 13.93
CA ASP A 224 -30.41 16.72 14.42
C ASP A 224 -30.04 16.63 15.92
N TYR A 225 -30.04 17.75 16.65
CA TYR A 225 -29.72 17.76 18.08
C TYR A 225 -30.81 17.14 18.98
N ASP A 226 -32.06 17.07 18.51
CA ASP A 226 -33.22 16.67 19.30
C ASP A 226 -33.77 15.29 18.88
N ALA A 227 -33.66 14.90 17.60
CA ALA A 227 -34.27 13.68 17.08
C ALA A 227 -33.52 13.02 15.91
N MET A 228 -33.71 11.70 15.78
CA MET A 228 -33.31 10.89 14.62
C MET A 228 -34.55 10.42 13.86
N THR A 229 -34.61 10.69 12.55
CA THR A 229 -35.70 10.33 11.64
C THR A 229 -35.26 9.22 10.68
N VAL A 230 -36.07 8.16 10.60
CA VAL A 230 -35.89 7.00 9.72
C VAL A 230 -37.01 7.03 8.68
N GLU A 231 -36.68 6.90 7.40
CA GLU A 231 -37.63 6.86 6.28
C GLU A 231 -37.45 5.58 5.45
N TRP A 232 -38.52 5.01 4.88
CA TRP A 232 -38.48 3.79 4.08
C TRP A 232 -39.44 3.78 2.88
N THR A 233 -39.17 2.93 1.89
CA THR A 233 -40.05 2.75 0.73
C THR A 233 -41.36 2.04 1.11
N PRO A 234 -42.52 2.43 0.54
CA PRO A 234 -43.77 1.71 0.75
C PRO A 234 -43.77 0.35 0.03
N SER A 235 -44.15 -0.71 0.75
CA SER A 235 -44.40 -2.03 0.17
C SER A 235 -45.78 -2.03 -0.52
N ASN A 236 -45.78 -1.88 -1.84
CA ASN A 236 -47.00 -1.80 -2.67
C ASN A 236 -47.67 -3.17 -2.92
N GLY A 237 -47.54 -4.13 -2.00
CA GLY A 237 -48.15 -5.47 -2.15
C GLY A 237 -49.64 -5.47 -1.83
N GLU A 238 -50.48 -6.07 -2.70
CA GLU A 238 -51.94 -6.15 -2.51
C GLU A 238 -52.39 -6.84 -1.20
N ASN A 239 -51.49 -7.61 -0.58
CA ASN A 239 -51.73 -8.41 0.62
C ASN A 239 -50.83 -7.99 1.82
N PHE A 240 -50.42 -6.73 1.89
CA PHE A 240 -49.74 -6.14 3.04
C PHE A 240 -50.53 -6.31 4.35
N GLU A 241 -49.85 -6.66 5.44
CA GLU A 241 -50.42 -6.71 6.78
C GLU A 241 -49.73 -5.73 7.76
N GLN A 242 -48.39 -5.71 7.79
CA GLN A 242 -47.66 -4.94 8.80
C GLN A 242 -46.21 -4.63 8.40
N TYR A 243 -45.72 -3.43 8.75
CA TYR A 243 -44.29 -3.12 8.90
C TYR A 243 -43.85 -3.35 10.35
N MET A 244 -42.65 -3.88 10.54
CA MET A 244 -41.96 -3.96 11.83
C MET A 244 -40.59 -3.28 11.69
N LEU A 245 -40.39 -2.17 12.39
CA LEU A 245 -39.13 -1.42 12.41
C LEU A 245 -38.19 -2.01 13.46
N PHE A 246 -36.97 -2.35 13.05
CA PHE A 246 -35.91 -2.85 13.92
C PHE A 246 -34.72 -1.87 13.93
N THR A 247 -33.95 -1.89 15.03
CA THR A 247 -32.69 -1.17 15.16
C THR A 247 -31.57 -2.04 15.74
N ALA A 248 -30.32 -1.76 15.39
CA ALA A 248 -29.12 -2.32 16.01
C ALA A 248 -27.97 -1.30 15.99
N SER A 249 -26.95 -1.52 16.83
CA SER A 249 -25.75 -0.67 16.91
C SER A 249 -24.64 -1.01 15.90
N SER A 250 -24.92 -1.92 14.97
CA SER A 250 -24.08 -2.38 13.86
C SER A 250 -24.93 -3.22 12.90
N GLU A 251 -24.50 -3.40 11.65
CA GLU A 251 -25.28 -4.12 10.62
C GLU A 251 -25.59 -5.58 11.01
N VAL A 252 -24.58 -6.27 11.54
CA VAL A 252 -24.66 -7.65 12.03
C VAL A 252 -25.18 -7.77 13.47
N GLY A 253 -25.51 -6.64 14.10
CA GLY A 253 -25.90 -6.56 15.51
C GLY A 253 -27.25 -7.21 15.85
N SER A 254 -27.47 -7.49 17.13
CA SER A 254 -28.75 -8.04 17.62
C SER A 254 -29.91 -7.06 17.42
N LYS A 255 -30.70 -7.27 16.36
CA LYS A 255 -31.85 -6.44 15.96
C LYS A 255 -32.93 -6.41 17.06
N ARG A 256 -33.23 -5.20 17.54
CA ARG A 256 -34.29 -4.90 18.51
C ARG A 256 -35.47 -4.25 17.81
N ALA A 257 -36.69 -4.75 18.04
CA ALA A 257 -37.90 -4.11 17.55
C ALA A 257 -38.13 -2.74 18.22
N VAL A 258 -38.42 -1.72 17.41
CA VAL A 258 -38.66 -0.32 17.79
C VAL A 258 -40.15 0.00 17.74
N ALA A 259 -40.79 -0.29 16.60
CA ALA A 259 -42.18 0.05 16.32
C ALA A 259 -42.81 -0.94 15.34
N THR A 260 -44.15 -0.97 15.28
CA THR A 260 -44.91 -1.74 14.28
C THR A 260 -46.06 -0.90 13.73
N TYR A 261 -46.40 -1.09 12.46
CA TYR A 261 -47.38 -0.28 11.72
C TYR A 261 -48.26 -1.15 10.82
N ASP A 262 -49.58 -1.00 10.93
CA ASP A 262 -50.60 -1.70 10.13
C ASP A 262 -51.14 -0.86 8.95
N ASP A 263 -50.71 0.39 8.82
CA ASP A 263 -51.02 1.27 7.68
C ASP A 263 -49.84 1.28 6.68
N PRO A 264 -50.01 0.78 5.43
CA PRO A 264 -48.95 0.76 4.43
C PRO A 264 -48.47 2.15 3.99
N ALA A 265 -49.24 3.22 4.28
CA ALA A 265 -48.84 4.60 4.01
C ALA A 265 -47.84 5.17 5.02
N VAL A 266 -47.58 4.49 6.15
CA VAL A 266 -46.56 4.92 7.10
C VAL A 266 -45.19 4.52 6.60
N THR A 267 -44.40 5.53 6.24
CA THR A 267 -43.05 5.40 5.65
C THR A 267 -41.98 6.14 6.46
N THR A 268 -42.27 6.54 7.71
CA THR A 268 -41.33 7.29 8.56
C THR A 268 -41.53 7.03 10.06
N HIS A 269 -40.44 7.13 10.84
CA HIS A 269 -40.40 7.01 12.30
C HIS A 269 -39.40 8.01 12.89
N ILE A 270 -39.66 8.52 14.10
CA ILE A 270 -38.83 9.52 14.80
C ILE A 270 -38.44 9.00 16.19
N LEU A 271 -37.16 9.15 16.55
CA LEU A 271 -36.53 8.71 17.79
C LEU A 271 -35.96 9.90 18.58
N GLU A 272 -36.41 10.09 19.82
CA GLU A 272 -35.95 11.16 20.72
C GLU A 272 -34.74 10.77 21.60
N ASN A 273 -34.27 9.52 21.52
CA ASN A 273 -33.16 9.02 22.34
C ASN A 273 -32.27 8.09 21.50
N PHE A 274 -31.13 8.62 21.05
CA PHE A 274 -30.15 7.94 20.19
C PHE A 274 -28.72 8.38 20.57
N ASP A 275 -27.72 7.65 20.11
CA ASP A 275 -26.29 7.98 20.26
C ASP A 275 -25.70 8.11 18.84
N PRO A 276 -25.60 9.32 18.25
CA PRO A 276 -25.20 9.46 16.85
C PRO A 276 -23.71 9.18 16.62
N ALA A 277 -22.89 9.18 17.68
CA ALA A 277 -21.46 8.85 17.63
C ALA A 277 -21.17 7.36 17.33
N ARG A 278 -22.21 6.56 17.14
CA ARG A 278 -22.16 5.14 16.77
C ARG A 278 -23.16 4.92 15.66
N GLU A 279 -22.98 3.84 14.90
CA GLU A 279 -23.97 3.42 13.91
C GLU A 279 -25.30 3.08 14.60
N ASN A 280 -26.39 3.56 14.02
CA ASN A 280 -27.76 3.21 14.41
C ASN A 280 -28.41 2.67 13.14
N TRP A 281 -28.23 1.37 12.92
CA TRP A 281 -28.81 0.68 11.78
C TRP A 281 -30.31 0.49 11.98
N PHE A 282 -31.07 0.63 10.90
CA PHE A 282 -32.50 0.36 10.88
C PHE A 282 -32.86 -0.58 9.72
N TRP A 283 -33.84 -1.46 9.96
CA TRP A 283 -34.46 -2.30 8.93
C TRP A 283 -35.97 -2.29 9.11
N VAL A 284 -36.70 -2.40 7.99
CA VAL A 284 -38.14 -2.63 8.01
C VAL A 284 -38.43 -4.03 7.50
N VAL A 285 -39.05 -4.84 8.36
CA VAL A 285 -39.58 -6.16 7.98
C VAL A 285 -41.06 -5.99 7.62
N THR A 286 -41.40 -6.26 6.37
CA THR A 286 -42.78 -6.30 5.90
C THR A 286 -43.36 -7.70 6.10
N ARG A 287 -44.61 -7.79 6.53
CA ARG A 287 -45.40 -9.03 6.68
C ARG A 287 -46.64 -8.98 5.78
N ASN A 288 -47.01 -10.12 5.19
CA ASN A 288 -48.26 -10.29 4.46
C ASN A 288 -49.29 -11.12 5.26
N ILE A 289 -50.54 -11.15 4.78
CA ILE A 289 -51.65 -11.91 5.41
C ILE A 289 -51.45 -13.45 5.49
N TYR A 290 -50.35 -13.98 4.95
CA TYR A 290 -49.97 -15.39 5.00
C TYR A 290 -48.79 -15.64 5.95
N ASP A 291 -48.48 -14.68 6.83
CA ASP A 291 -47.35 -14.68 7.77
C ASP A 291 -45.96 -14.76 7.13
N GLN A 292 -45.86 -14.64 5.79
CA GLN A 292 -44.57 -14.50 5.12
C GLN A 292 -44.01 -13.11 5.40
N THR A 293 -42.72 -13.05 5.73
CA THR A 293 -42.00 -11.82 6.00
C THR A 293 -40.90 -11.56 4.97
N THR A 294 -40.56 -10.29 4.78
CA THR A 294 -39.42 -9.87 3.96
C THR A 294 -38.80 -8.64 4.60
N GLN A 295 -37.53 -8.76 4.97
CA GLN A 295 -36.71 -7.64 5.45
C GLN A 295 -36.26 -6.83 4.23
N GLY A 296 -36.52 -5.52 4.22
CA GLY A 296 -35.86 -4.63 3.28
C GLY A 296 -34.43 -4.34 3.67
N GLU A 297 -33.66 -3.77 2.74
CA GLU A 297 -32.31 -3.31 2.99
C GLU A 297 -32.30 -2.30 4.16
N GLY A 298 -31.30 -2.43 5.02
CA GLY A 298 -31.11 -1.54 6.15
C GLY A 298 -30.12 -0.45 5.84
N ILE A 299 -30.24 0.67 6.54
CA ILE A 299 -29.34 1.82 6.45
C ILE A 299 -29.04 2.32 7.88
N THR A 300 -27.84 2.86 8.07
CA THR A 300 -27.46 3.71 9.23
C THR A 300 -27.23 5.14 8.76
N HIS A 301 -27.31 6.11 9.67
CA HIS A 301 -26.69 7.42 9.44
C HIS A 301 -25.16 7.28 9.47
N THR A 302 -24.43 8.24 8.91
CA THR A 302 -22.99 8.39 9.12
C THR A 302 -22.73 8.76 10.58
N PRO A 303 -21.93 8.00 11.34
CA PRO A 303 -21.63 8.32 12.73
C PRO A 303 -21.03 9.72 12.90
N ASP A 304 -21.40 10.36 14.00
CA ASP A 304 -20.94 11.69 14.36
C ASP A 304 -19.41 11.70 14.61
N PRO A 305 -18.63 12.51 13.89
CA PRO A 305 -17.18 12.52 14.01
C PRO A 305 -16.74 13.22 15.31
N PRO A 306 -15.64 12.79 15.95
CA PRO A 306 -15.06 13.55 17.05
C PRO A 306 -14.70 14.99 16.62
N PRO A 307 -14.84 15.98 17.52
CA PRO A 307 -14.67 17.40 17.19
C PRO A 307 -13.25 17.69 16.73
N ALA A 308 -13.07 18.69 15.89
CA ALA A 308 -11.79 19.00 15.25
C ALA A 308 -10.62 19.08 16.24
N VAL A 309 -9.48 18.51 15.82
CA VAL A 309 -8.25 18.48 16.61
C VAL A 309 -7.59 19.87 16.58
N LEU A 310 -7.86 20.71 17.59
CA LEU A 310 -7.35 22.08 17.63
C LEU A 310 -5.96 22.19 18.25
N ALA A 311 -5.05 22.92 17.61
CA ALA A 311 -3.73 23.19 18.15
C ALA A 311 -3.73 24.37 19.16
N VAL A 312 -2.81 24.32 20.12
CA VAL A 312 -2.37 25.54 20.82
C VAL A 312 -1.50 26.34 19.84
N THR A 313 -1.93 27.54 19.47
CA THR A 313 -1.28 28.37 18.43
C THR A 313 -0.15 29.23 18.96
N SER A 314 -0.18 29.58 20.26
CA SER A 314 0.95 30.21 20.93
C SER A 314 0.85 30.20 22.44
N VAL A 315 1.98 29.89 23.09
CA VAL A 315 2.23 30.12 24.52
C VAL A 315 3.26 31.25 24.63
N LYS A 316 2.87 32.40 25.19
CA LYS A 316 3.73 33.60 25.28
C LYS A 316 3.63 34.25 26.65
N TYR A 317 4.76 34.50 27.29
CA TYR A 317 4.80 35.14 28.61
C TYR A 317 5.50 36.52 28.61
N ASN A 318 5.31 37.24 29.71
CA ASN A 318 6.08 38.41 30.13
C ASN A 318 6.19 38.38 31.67
N LEU A 319 6.82 39.39 32.29
CA LEU A 319 7.05 39.45 33.76
C LEU A 319 5.79 39.50 34.66
N GLN A 320 4.58 39.40 34.09
CA GLN A 320 3.31 39.50 34.83
C GLN A 320 2.29 38.42 34.47
N LYS A 321 2.41 37.83 33.28
CA LYS A 321 1.44 36.84 32.79
C LYS A 321 1.97 35.98 31.65
N MET A 322 1.45 34.76 31.56
CA MET A 322 1.50 33.90 30.40
C MET A 322 0.13 33.92 29.70
N VAL A 323 0.12 34.05 28.38
CA VAL A 323 -1.08 34.01 27.54
C VAL A 323 -0.98 32.81 26.62
N ILE A 324 -1.96 31.92 26.72
CA ILE A 324 -2.13 30.74 25.89
C ILE A 324 -3.24 31.05 24.90
N ASN A 325 -3.01 30.83 23.62
CA ASN A 325 -4.01 30.98 22.57
C ASN A 325 -4.10 29.65 21.80
N TRP A 326 -5.32 29.25 21.42
CA TRP A 326 -5.58 28.06 20.61
C TRP A 326 -6.41 28.43 19.38
N GLU A 327 -6.63 27.46 18.49
CA GLU A 327 -7.48 27.63 17.32
C GLU A 327 -8.96 27.71 17.72
N LYS A 328 -9.80 28.29 16.87
CA LYS A 328 -11.26 28.25 17.07
C LYS A 328 -11.78 26.92 16.52
N THR A 329 -12.68 26.26 17.27
CA THR A 329 -13.49 25.16 16.75
C THR A 329 -14.23 25.56 15.46
N PRO A 330 -14.14 24.76 14.39
CA PRO A 330 -15.03 24.85 13.24
C PRO A 330 -16.35 24.07 13.47
N ASP A 331 -16.45 23.31 14.56
CA ASP A 331 -17.52 22.36 14.84
C ASP A 331 -18.78 23.13 15.35
N GLU A 332 -19.92 22.95 14.67
CA GLU A 332 -21.16 23.69 15.00
C GLU A 332 -21.85 23.16 16.27
N ASP A 333 -21.58 21.90 16.61
CA ASP A 333 -22.03 21.15 17.79
C ASP A 333 -21.10 21.29 19.00
N PHE A 334 -20.12 22.21 18.94
CA PHE A 334 -19.21 22.51 20.04
C PHE A 334 -19.93 22.70 21.38
N ARG A 335 -19.35 22.12 22.44
CA ARG A 335 -19.84 22.29 23.81
C ARG A 335 -18.85 22.98 24.73
N VAL A 336 -17.58 22.57 24.74
CA VAL A 336 -16.60 23.07 25.72
C VAL A 336 -15.14 22.82 25.31
N TYR A 337 -14.28 23.80 25.57
CA TYR A 337 -12.83 23.62 25.61
C TYR A 337 -12.36 23.35 27.05
N GLU A 338 -11.40 22.44 27.20
CA GLU A 338 -10.68 22.18 28.44
C GLU A 338 -9.17 22.39 28.22
N LEU A 339 -8.61 23.41 28.86
CA LEU A 339 -7.18 23.72 28.80
C LEU A 339 -6.43 22.83 29.79
N LEU A 340 -5.45 22.08 29.31
CA LEU A 340 -4.64 21.15 30.10
C LEU A 340 -3.19 21.63 30.18
N HIS A 341 -2.50 21.36 31.30
CA HIS A 341 -1.10 21.74 31.54
C HIS A 341 -0.26 20.59 32.10
N SER A 342 1.04 20.58 31.77
CA SER A 342 2.08 19.82 32.47
C SER A 342 3.45 20.50 32.33
N GLU A 343 4.38 20.17 33.24
CA GLU A 343 5.78 20.67 33.22
C GLU A 343 6.66 19.95 32.19
N THR A 344 6.18 18.82 31.63
CA THR A 344 6.87 18.02 30.61
C THR A 344 5.87 17.51 29.57
N GLU A 345 6.29 17.30 28.33
CA GLU A 345 5.41 16.84 27.23
C GLU A 345 4.69 15.52 27.57
N ASP A 346 5.41 14.54 28.13
CA ASP A 346 4.87 13.25 28.58
C ASP A 346 4.30 13.26 30.02
N GLY A 347 4.14 14.45 30.60
CA GLY A 347 3.75 14.61 32.00
C GLY A 347 2.26 14.32 32.28
N ILE A 348 1.92 14.18 33.56
CA ILE A 348 0.50 14.09 33.98
C ILE A 348 -0.18 15.41 33.63
N ARG A 349 -1.16 15.35 32.73
CA ARG A 349 -1.95 16.51 32.29
C ARG A 349 -2.98 16.89 33.35
N THR A 350 -2.91 18.11 33.86
CA THR A 350 -3.83 18.67 34.84
C THR A 350 -4.78 19.68 34.18
N LEU A 351 -6.04 19.75 34.63
CA LEU A 351 -7.02 20.70 34.11
C LEU A 351 -6.78 22.10 34.69
N VAL A 352 -6.58 23.08 33.82
CA VAL A 352 -6.33 24.48 34.17
C VAL A 352 -7.61 25.31 34.10
N ALA A 353 -8.36 25.17 33.00
CA ALA A 353 -9.56 25.97 32.74
C ALA A 353 -10.55 25.23 31.85
N THR A 354 -11.81 25.64 31.94
CA THR A 354 -12.93 25.13 31.14
C THR A 354 -13.68 26.32 30.54
N VAL A 355 -13.98 26.27 29.24
CA VAL A 355 -14.50 27.40 28.47
C VAL A 355 -15.64 26.92 27.56
N GLU A 356 -16.86 27.31 27.87
CA GLU A 356 -18.10 26.91 27.15
C GLU A 356 -18.48 27.86 26.01
N ASP A 357 -17.75 28.96 25.81
CA ASP A 357 -17.97 29.93 24.72
C ASP A 357 -16.96 29.67 23.59
N PRO A 358 -17.40 29.27 22.38
CA PRO A 358 -16.49 28.96 21.26
C PRO A 358 -15.70 30.18 20.77
N GLU A 359 -16.14 31.41 21.04
CA GLU A 359 -15.42 32.63 20.66
C GLU A 359 -14.21 32.92 21.58
N ILE A 360 -14.11 32.27 22.74
CA ILE A 360 -13.01 32.46 23.69
C ILE A 360 -11.89 31.46 23.39
N THR A 361 -10.93 31.89 22.58
CA THR A 361 -9.77 31.09 22.13
C THR A 361 -8.46 31.43 22.85
N SER A 362 -8.54 32.04 24.04
CA SER A 362 -7.36 32.36 24.84
C SER A 362 -7.59 32.29 26.35
N HIS A 363 -6.53 31.98 27.08
CA HIS A 363 -6.47 31.98 28.54
C HIS A 363 -5.24 32.74 29.04
N THR A 364 -5.29 33.26 30.26
CA THR A 364 -4.18 34.03 30.86
C THR A 364 -3.89 33.53 32.27
N LEU A 365 -2.66 33.08 32.49
CA LEU A 365 -2.11 32.72 33.79
C LEU A 365 -1.29 33.88 34.36
N THR A 366 -1.38 34.10 35.67
CA THR A 366 -0.60 35.12 36.40
C THR A 366 0.37 34.54 37.42
N ASP A 367 0.31 33.22 37.64
CA ASP A 367 1.17 32.45 38.53
C ASP A 367 1.73 31.29 37.70
N PHE A 368 3.02 31.34 37.40
CA PHE A 368 3.73 30.41 36.51
C PHE A 368 5.25 30.58 36.69
N ASP A 369 6.01 29.53 36.42
CA ASP A 369 7.48 29.57 36.40
C ASP A 369 7.95 29.31 34.96
N PRO A 370 8.55 30.31 34.26
CA PRO A 370 9.02 30.15 32.89
C PRO A 370 10.47 29.62 32.80
N THR A 371 11.15 29.31 33.91
CA THR A 371 12.54 28.81 33.89
C THR A 371 12.66 27.38 33.35
N HIS A 372 11.53 26.67 33.26
CA HIS A 372 11.36 25.38 32.61
C HIS A 372 10.17 25.44 31.64
N GLU A 373 9.96 24.36 30.90
CA GLU A 373 8.87 24.26 29.93
C GLU A 373 7.51 24.19 30.63
N ASN A 374 6.49 24.75 29.99
CA ASN A 374 5.09 24.64 30.40
C ASN A 374 4.28 24.22 29.19
N TRP A 375 4.01 22.93 29.09
CA TRP A 375 3.30 22.33 27.98
C TRP A 375 1.79 22.46 28.17
N PHE A 376 1.10 22.94 27.14
CA PHE A 376 -0.34 23.10 27.12
C PHE A 376 -0.97 22.32 25.97
N TRP A 377 -2.14 21.74 26.26
CA TRP A 377 -3.03 21.12 25.28
C TRP A 377 -4.41 21.76 25.40
N ILE A 378 -5.14 21.84 24.29
CA ILE A 378 -6.58 22.09 24.33
C ILE A 378 -7.30 20.77 24.04
N ARG A 379 -8.25 20.42 24.90
CA ARG A 379 -9.20 19.33 24.67
C ARG A 379 -10.53 19.94 24.27
N VAL A 380 -11.05 19.56 23.10
CA VAL A 380 -12.39 19.96 22.65
C VAL A 380 -13.37 18.86 23.05
N THR A 381 -14.60 19.24 23.38
CA THR A 381 -15.72 18.33 23.59
C THR A 381 -16.95 18.92 22.92
N ASP A 382 -17.67 18.10 22.18
CA ASP A 382 -18.94 18.41 21.51
C ASP A 382 -20.18 18.18 22.40
N HIS A 383 -21.35 18.37 21.80
CA HIS A 383 -22.66 18.14 22.39
C HIS A 383 -22.83 16.70 22.93
N TRP A 384 -22.48 15.70 22.12
CA TRP A 384 -22.62 14.27 22.37
C TRP A 384 -21.50 13.65 23.23
N ARG A 385 -20.51 14.46 23.61
CA ARG A 385 -19.38 14.19 24.51
C ARG A 385 -18.21 13.43 23.89
N LEU A 386 -18.05 13.41 22.57
CA LEU A 386 -16.78 12.98 21.98
C LEU A 386 -15.71 14.03 22.29
N ARG A 387 -14.45 13.63 22.12
CA ARG A 387 -13.30 14.41 22.60
C ARG A 387 -12.12 14.26 21.68
N SER A 388 -11.53 15.39 21.33
CA SER A 388 -10.23 15.47 20.69
C SER A 388 -9.25 16.24 21.58
N ILE A 389 -7.96 15.92 21.47
CA ILE A 389 -6.88 16.69 22.11
C ILE A 389 -5.86 16.97 21.04
N GLY A 390 -5.66 18.24 20.70
CA GLY A 390 -4.68 18.61 19.70
C GLY A 390 -3.27 18.77 20.22
N ASN A 391 -2.37 19.10 19.29
CA ASN A 391 -0.94 19.10 19.54
C ASN A 391 -0.55 20.06 20.68
N ALA A 392 0.40 19.59 21.48
CA ALA A 392 0.94 20.35 22.59
C ALA A 392 1.71 21.56 22.07
N MET A 393 1.75 22.63 22.86
CA MET A 393 2.76 23.69 22.67
C MET A 393 3.28 24.16 24.02
N THR A 394 4.57 24.46 24.07
CA THR A 394 5.25 25.11 25.19
C THR A 394 5.80 26.47 24.76
N HIS A 395 6.30 27.25 25.72
CA HIS A 395 7.16 28.41 25.43
C HIS A 395 8.63 28.01 25.51
N GLU A 396 9.49 28.78 24.85
CA GLU A 396 10.94 28.75 25.13
C GLU A 396 11.18 29.06 26.62
N PRO A 397 11.89 28.19 27.38
CA PRO A 397 12.28 28.49 28.75
C PRO A 397 13.13 29.75 28.85
N ASP A 398 13.01 30.46 29.97
CA ASP A 398 13.77 31.69 30.20
C ASP A 398 15.27 31.41 30.28
N LYS A 399 16.05 32.31 29.67
CA LYS A 399 17.49 32.07 29.44
C LYS A 399 18.28 32.83 30.49
N SER A 400 19.14 32.12 31.23
CA SER A 400 20.01 32.69 32.25
C SER A 400 20.68 34.00 31.77
N PRO A 401 20.80 35.01 32.64
CA PRO A 401 21.14 36.37 32.23
C PRO A 401 22.54 36.42 31.63
N LYS A 402 22.77 37.31 30.67
CA LYS A 402 24.05 37.33 29.95
C LYS A 402 25.22 37.65 30.90
N PRO A 403 26.37 36.98 30.75
CA PRO A 403 27.57 37.30 31.50
C PRO A 403 27.96 38.76 31.34
N ILE A 404 28.05 39.47 32.47
CA ILE A 404 28.57 40.83 32.53
C ILE A 404 29.98 40.77 33.08
N ALA A 405 30.95 40.81 32.16
CA ALA A 405 32.36 40.95 32.50
C ALA A 405 32.63 42.28 33.23
N VAL A 406 33.53 42.23 34.21
CA VAL A 406 34.14 43.43 34.77
C VAL A 406 35.00 44.08 33.67
N ARG A 407 34.66 45.31 33.27
CA ARG A 407 35.35 46.01 32.17
C ARG A 407 36.70 46.56 32.61
N SER A 408 36.74 47.14 33.80
CA SER A 408 37.95 47.71 34.39
C SER A 408 37.88 47.66 35.91
N VAL A 409 38.99 47.29 36.53
CA VAL A 409 39.29 47.64 37.92
C VAL A 409 40.46 48.61 37.84
N SER A 410 40.33 49.77 38.50
CA SER A 410 41.31 50.85 38.47
C SER A 410 41.34 51.53 39.83
N TYR A 411 42.51 51.82 40.39
CA TYR A 411 42.65 52.41 41.71
C TYR A 411 43.19 53.84 41.65
N ASP A 412 43.02 54.56 42.76
CA ASP A 412 43.77 55.76 43.12
C ASP A 412 44.30 55.57 44.56
N LEU A 413 45.06 56.54 45.08
CA LEU A 413 45.65 56.49 46.44
C LEU A 413 44.65 56.29 47.59
N GLU A 414 43.32 56.34 47.36
CA GLU A 414 42.29 56.19 48.38
C GLU A 414 41.31 55.01 48.16
N LYS A 415 41.19 54.47 46.93
CA LYS A 415 40.19 53.43 46.60
C LYS A 415 40.44 52.73 45.26
N MET A 416 40.05 51.45 45.20
CA MET A 416 39.73 50.77 43.94
C MET A 416 38.34 51.18 43.43
N THR A 417 38.21 51.32 42.12
CA THR A 417 36.94 51.54 41.41
C THR A 417 36.73 50.44 40.38
N VAL A 418 35.75 49.57 40.65
CA VAL A 418 35.34 48.46 39.77
C VAL A 418 34.24 48.96 38.86
N LYS A 419 34.33 48.75 37.54
CA LYS A 419 33.30 49.13 36.56
C LYS A 419 32.96 47.96 35.65
N TRP A 420 31.67 47.78 35.40
CA TRP A 420 31.13 46.77 34.48
C TRP A 420 30.20 47.39 33.45
N GLN A 421 29.72 46.60 32.49
CA GLN A 421 28.67 47.04 31.57
C GLN A 421 27.30 46.93 32.24
N ARG A 422 26.37 47.88 32.01
CA ARG A 422 24.97 47.66 32.42
C ARG A 422 24.37 46.44 31.72
N SER A 423 23.56 45.67 32.45
CA SER A 423 22.58 44.79 31.81
C SER A 423 21.63 45.63 30.95
N ARG A 424 21.14 45.01 29.88
CA ARG A 424 20.11 45.55 28.99
C ARG A 424 18.89 44.64 28.95
N GLU A 425 18.86 43.64 29.81
CA GLU A 425 17.83 42.61 29.90
C GLU A 425 16.64 43.19 30.68
N LYS A 426 15.43 42.75 30.34
CA LYS A 426 14.19 43.43 30.79
C LYS A 426 13.74 42.95 32.17
N ASP A 427 14.06 41.70 32.41
CA ASP A 427 14.01 40.84 33.59
C ASP A 427 15.11 41.12 34.64
N PHE A 428 16.08 42.03 34.41
CA PHE A 428 17.15 42.27 35.37
C PHE A 428 16.64 42.55 36.80
N LEU A 429 17.14 41.80 37.78
CA LEU A 429 16.83 41.97 39.21
C LEU A 429 18.00 42.61 39.99
N ALA A 430 19.21 42.07 39.86
CA ALA A 430 20.37 42.54 40.62
C ALA A 430 21.74 42.23 39.99
N TYR A 431 22.74 43.05 40.34
CA TYR A 431 24.15 42.68 40.30
C TYR A 431 24.60 42.26 41.70
N GLU A 432 25.48 41.28 41.78
CA GLU A 432 26.20 40.90 42.99
C GLU A 432 27.70 41.06 42.74
N VAL A 433 28.34 41.96 43.48
CA VAL A 433 29.77 42.27 43.34
C VAL A 433 30.55 41.31 44.24
N LEU A 434 31.43 40.52 43.63
CA LEU A 434 32.21 39.49 44.30
C LEU A 434 33.71 39.84 44.26
N HIS A 435 34.46 39.52 45.32
CA HIS A 435 35.89 39.78 45.46
C HIS A 435 36.69 38.54 45.88
N SER A 436 37.98 38.48 45.50
CA SER A 436 38.96 37.53 46.03
C SER A 436 40.40 38.01 45.76
N ASP A 437 41.34 37.68 46.65
CA ASP A 437 42.76 38.08 46.57
C ASP A 437 43.56 37.32 45.48
N ASN A 438 42.90 36.47 44.69
CA ASN A 438 43.43 35.79 43.49
C ASN A 438 42.29 35.20 42.64
N GLU A 439 42.55 34.89 41.37
CA GLU A 439 41.50 34.43 40.45
C GLU A 439 40.79 33.15 40.93
N MET A 440 41.51 32.22 41.56
CA MET A 440 40.99 30.91 41.96
C MET A 440 40.37 30.89 43.37
N GLY A 441 40.58 31.92 44.19
CA GLY A 441 40.17 31.97 45.60
C GLY A 441 38.65 31.97 45.84
N GLU A 442 38.23 31.83 47.10
CA GLU A 442 36.82 31.96 47.47
C GLU A 442 36.31 33.36 47.13
N LYS A 443 35.15 33.43 46.46
CA LYS A 443 34.52 34.68 46.04
C LYS A 443 33.60 35.19 47.15
N GLN A 444 34.06 36.21 47.86
CA GLN A 444 33.29 36.87 48.92
C GLN A 444 32.32 37.89 48.31
N LEU A 445 31.07 37.89 48.76
CA LEU A 445 30.06 38.88 48.34
C LEU A 445 30.31 40.21 49.06
N LEU A 446 30.53 41.29 48.31
CA LEU A 446 30.73 42.63 48.84
C LEU A 446 29.45 43.47 48.86
N GLU A 447 28.65 43.46 47.79
CA GLU A 447 27.42 44.25 47.69
C GLU A 447 26.41 43.64 46.69
N ILE A 448 25.11 43.81 46.97
CA ILE A 448 24.00 43.51 46.05
C ILE A 448 23.38 44.82 45.56
N ILE A 449 23.29 45.00 44.24
CA ILE A 449 22.92 46.25 43.58
C ILE A 449 21.73 46.00 42.65
N THR A 450 20.52 46.41 43.08
CA THR A 450 19.26 46.21 42.34
C THR A 450 18.96 47.28 41.27
N ASN A 451 19.77 48.33 41.17
CA ASN A 451 19.61 49.36 40.15
C ASN A 451 20.47 49.05 38.92
N PRO A 452 19.90 48.69 37.75
CA PRO A 452 20.67 48.31 36.57
C PRO A 452 21.59 49.43 36.05
N LYS A 453 21.33 50.69 36.40
CA LYS A 453 22.17 51.84 36.02
C LYS A 453 23.43 51.99 36.86
N THR A 454 23.47 51.38 38.05
CA THR A 454 24.64 51.41 38.93
C THR A 454 25.65 50.36 38.44
N THR A 455 26.64 50.82 37.67
CA THR A 455 27.65 49.97 37.02
C THR A 455 29.06 50.22 37.57
N THR A 456 29.15 50.66 38.82
CA THR A 456 30.41 51.05 39.46
C THR A 456 30.33 50.80 40.95
N TYR A 457 31.32 50.08 41.47
CA TYR A 457 31.55 49.85 42.89
C TYR A 457 32.88 50.52 43.30
N ARG A 458 33.00 50.92 44.57
CA ARG A 458 34.22 51.55 45.11
C ARG A 458 34.60 50.90 46.43
N TRP A 459 35.84 50.44 46.51
CA TRP A 459 36.38 49.67 47.62
C TRP A 459 37.64 50.34 48.16
N LYS A 460 37.81 50.38 49.49
CA LYS A 460 38.85 51.20 50.15
C LYS A 460 39.93 50.40 50.86
N ASP A 461 39.64 49.16 51.23
CA ASP A 461 40.53 48.33 52.03
C ASP A 461 41.31 47.39 51.09
N PHE A 462 42.22 47.98 50.31
CA PHE A 462 42.99 47.29 49.26
C PHE A 462 44.49 47.54 49.40
N ASP A 463 45.28 46.69 48.75
CA ASP A 463 46.70 46.88 48.52
C ASP A 463 46.96 46.59 47.03
N PRO A 464 47.44 47.55 46.23
CA PRO A 464 47.53 47.40 44.79
C PRO A 464 48.75 46.57 44.35
N THR A 465 49.66 46.22 45.27
CA THR A 465 50.91 45.48 44.98
C THR A 465 50.70 43.97 44.74
N TYR A 466 49.49 43.47 44.96
CA TYR A 466 49.04 42.13 44.56
C TYR A 466 47.69 42.21 43.84
N GLU A 467 47.30 41.12 43.18
CA GLU A 467 46.04 41.05 42.44
C GLU A 467 44.81 41.13 43.36
N ASN A 468 43.80 41.88 42.93
CA ASN A 468 42.54 42.06 43.67
C ASN A 468 41.42 41.81 42.65
N TRP A 469 40.93 40.57 42.62
CA TRP A 469 40.02 40.11 41.56
C TRP A 469 38.57 40.39 41.90
N PHE A 470 37.85 40.96 40.93
CA PHE A 470 36.41 41.21 41.02
C PHE A 470 35.63 40.46 39.96
N TRP A 471 34.47 39.94 40.34
CA TRP A 471 33.46 39.40 39.44
C TRP A 471 32.13 40.13 39.66
N VAL A 472 31.29 40.14 38.63
CA VAL A 472 29.87 40.50 38.76
C VAL A 472 29.04 39.28 38.41
N ARG A 473 28.22 38.83 39.36
CA ARG A 473 27.12 37.90 39.09
C ARG A 473 25.86 38.71 38.79
N VAL A 474 25.15 38.35 37.75
CA VAL A 474 23.88 38.96 37.34
C VAL A 474 22.77 37.99 37.73
N THR A 475 21.69 38.52 38.28
CA THR A 475 20.48 37.78 38.64
C THR A 475 19.29 38.43 37.97
N ASP A 476 18.42 37.63 37.36
CA ASP A 476 17.17 38.07 36.74
C ASP A 476 15.96 37.94 37.69
N HIS A 477 14.78 38.26 37.17
CA HIS A 477 13.51 38.31 37.88
C HIS A 477 13.04 36.93 38.37
N TRP A 478 13.42 35.88 37.64
CA TRP A 478 13.04 34.49 37.91
C TRP A 478 14.09 33.76 38.76
N GLY A 479 15.21 34.43 39.06
CA GLY A 479 16.23 33.95 39.99
C GLY A 479 17.34 33.15 39.32
N LEU A 480 17.40 33.08 37.99
CA LEU A 480 18.57 32.51 37.31
C LEU A 480 19.75 33.46 37.50
N THR A 481 20.93 32.89 37.72
CA THR A 481 22.15 33.67 37.96
C THR A 481 23.25 33.29 36.99
N TYR A 482 24.01 34.28 36.53
CA TYR A 482 25.20 34.06 35.71
C TYR A 482 26.37 34.92 36.19
N LYS A 483 27.52 34.29 36.43
CA LYS A 483 28.75 34.98 36.84
C LYS A 483 29.58 35.34 35.62
N GLY A 484 29.76 36.64 35.36
CA GLY A 484 30.65 37.11 34.29
C GLY A 484 32.12 36.80 34.56
N THR A 485 32.98 36.97 33.54
CA THR A 485 34.43 36.83 33.72
C THR A 485 34.96 37.87 34.70
N GLY A 486 35.88 37.43 35.56
CA GLY A 486 36.52 38.31 36.53
C GLY A 486 37.55 39.23 35.89
N LYS A 487 37.98 40.24 36.63
CA LYS A 487 39.11 41.09 36.28
C LYS A 487 39.76 41.65 37.54
N THR A 488 41.09 41.74 37.54
CA THR A 488 41.89 42.50 38.52
C THR A 488 42.28 43.87 37.94
N HIS A 489 42.77 44.78 38.77
CA HIS A 489 43.55 45.93 38.30
C HIS A 489 44.88 45.45 37.72
N GLU A 490 45.53 46.30 36.94
CA GLU A 490 46.97 46.16 36.69
C GLU A 490 47.67 46.35 38.04
N ILE A 491 48.40 45.32 38.49
CA ILE A 491 49.20 45.39 39.73
C ILE A 491 50.11 46.60 39.64
N ASP A 492 50.22 47.33 40.75
CA ASP A 492 51.07 48.51 40.88
C ASP A 492 52.47 48.18 40.35
N PRO A 493 52.89 48.76 39.21
CA PRO A 493 54.22 48.50 38.70
C PRO A 493 55.24 49.13 39.66
N PRO A 494 56.46 48.59 39.78
CA PRO A 494 57.56 49.37 40.31
C PRO A 494 57.61 50.73 39.58
N PRO A 495 57.93 51.82 40.28
CA PRO A 495 57.70 53.18 39.77
C PRO A 495 58.47 53.38 38.48
N VAL A 496 58.08 54.26 37.56
CA VAL A 496 58.85 54.47 36.34
C VAL A 496 60.28 54.83 36.70
N SER A 497 61.18 54.00 36.21
CA SER A 497 62.61 54.10 36.46
C SER A 497 63.13 55.39 35.84
N VAL A 498 63.44 56.37 36.69
CA VAL A 498 63.97 57.64 36.21
C VAL A 498 65.42 57.43 35.80
N ASP A 499 65.60 57.25 34.49
CA ASP A 499 66.88 57.20 33.83
C ASP A 499 67.68 58.48 34.13
N VAL A 500 69.01 58.35 34.09
CA VAL A 500 69.89 59.51 34.11
C VAL A 500 69.77 60.23 32.75
N ASP A 501 68.86 61.19 32.61
CA ASP A 501 68.65 62.04 31.42
C ASP A 501 69.94 62.40 30.67
N SER A 502 70.91 62.97 31.38
CA SER A 502 72.18 63.36 30.81
C SER A 502 73.33 63.18 31.79
N VAL A 503 74.38 62.51 31.31
CA VAL A 503 75.73 62.64 31.85
C VAL A 503 76.44 63.66 30.97
N TRP A 504 76.01 64.93 31.06
CA TRP A 504 76.68 66.00 30.31
C TRP A 504 78.02 66.33 30.97
N TYR A 505 79.06 66.44 30.15
CA TYR A 505 80.40 66.70 30.61
C TYR A 505 81.15 67.68 29.70
N ASP A 506 82.03 68.46 30.32
CA ASP A 506 83.04 69.28 29.66
C ASP A 506 84.43 68.95 30.23
N GLU A 507 85.43 69.80 29.99
CA GLU A 507 86.79 69.58 30.49
C GLU A 507 86.95 69.73 32.03
N GLN A 508 85.91 70.15 32.78
CA GLN A 508 86.01 70.50 34.20
C GLN A 508 84.97 69.86 35.12
N ILE A 509 83.74 69.59 34.63
CA ILE A 509 82.68 68.98 35.43
C ILE A 509 81.92 67.92 34.63
N MET A 510 81.40 66.94 35.37
CA MET A 510 80.40 66.01 34.86
C MET A 510 79.14 66.19 35.70
N THR A 511 78.08 66.67 35.06
CA THR A 511 76.78 66.83 35.70
C THR A 511 75.93 65.65 35.32
N VAL A 512 75.54 64.87 36.32
CA VAL A 512 74.58 63.79 36.20
C VAL A 512 73.23 64.41 36.50
N THR A 513 72.45 64.68 35.45
CA THR A 513 71.05 65.05 35.55
C THR A 513 70.19 63.84 35.28
N TRP A 514 69.07 63.75 35.98
CA TRP A 514 68.00 62.80 35.73
C TRP A 514 66.66 63.54 35.64
N GLY A 515 65.63 62.84 35.21
CA GLY A 515 64.29 63.41 35.09
C GLY A 515 63.69 63.76 36.45
N ILE A 516 62.60 64.53 36.43
CA ILE A 516 61.65 64.53 37.54
C ILE A 516 60.80 63.27 37.37
N SER A 517 60.68 62.45 38.42
CA SER A 517 59.69 61.37 38.46
C SER A 517 58.31 61.97 38.32
N GLU A 518 57.55 61.51 37.33
CA GLU A 518 56.17 61.96 37.12
C GLU A 518 55.16 61.15 37.96
N GLU A 519 55.66 60.20 38.79
CA GLU A 519 54.84 59.37 39.66
C GLU A 519 54.16 60.17 40.77
N ALA A 520 52.82 60.04 40.85
CA ALA A 520 51.99 60.73 41.85
C ALA A 520 52.23 60.21 43.28
N ASP A 521 52.79 59.02 43.37
CA ASP A 521 53.07 58.18 44.53
C ASP A 521 54.56 58.13 44.90
N PHE A 522 55.43 58.86 44.20
CA PHE A 522 56.86 59.03 44.54
C PHE A 522 57.12 59.33 46.02
N ASP A 523 58.17 58.69 46.57
CA ASP A 523 58.72 58.95 47.91
C ASP A 523 60.16 59.54 47.84
N TYR A 524 61.13 58.88 47.18
CA TYR A 524 62.50 59.42 47.03
C TYR A 524 63.33 58.83 45.88
N TYR A 525 64.41 59.54 45.52
CA TYR A 525 65.50 59.04 44.65
C TYR A 525 66.71 58.52 45.45
N GLU A 526 67.44 57.54 44.93
CA GLU A 526 68.79 57.18 45.39
C GLU A 526 69.77 57.04 44.22
N LEU A 527 70.81 57.89 44.18
CA LEU A 527 71.83 57.88 43.11
C LEU A 527 72.95 56.88 43.41
N PHE A 528 73.38 56.12 42.39
CA PHE A 528 74.48 55.16 42.44
C PHE A 528 75.48 55.36 41.28
N ILE A 529 76.73 54.93 41.51
CA ILE A 529 77.82 54.92 40.50
C ILE A 529 78.41 53.52 40.33
N SER A 530 78.74 53.16 39.09
CA SER A 530 79.35 51.89 38.69
C SER A 530 80.46 52.08 37.64
N ASP A 531 81.42 51.15 37.60
CA ASP A 531 82.56 51.14 36.66
C ASP A 531 82.19 50.54 35.27
N THR A 532 81.03 49.90 35.16
CA THR A 532 80.37 49.40 33.93
C THR A 532 78.84 49.41 34.14
N GLU A 533 78.05 49.30 33.06
CA GLU A 533 76.57 49.27 33.10
C GLU A 533 76.01 48.30 34.18
N TYR A 534 76.64 47.13 34.30
CA TYR A 534 76.23 46.03 35.20
C TYR A 534 77.18 45.77 36.38
N GLY A 535 78.08 46.71 36.68
CA GLY A 535 79.04 46.60 37.79
C GLY A 535 78.41 46.76 39.18
N ASN A 536 79.21 46.58 40.24
CA ASN A 536 78.76 46.73 41.62
C ASN A 536 78.34 48.18 41.92
N ARG A 537 77.03 48.43 41.92
CA ARG A 537 76.41 49.73 42.23
C ARG A 537 76.80 50.19 43.64
N ARG A 538 77.42 51.37 43.74
CA ARG A 538 77.80 52.00 45.02
C ARG A 538 76.91 53.23 45.27
N PRO A 539 76.18 53.30 46.40
CA PRO A 539 75.28 54.42 46.68
C PRO A 539 76.06 55.72 46.91
N VAL A 540 75.51 56.83 46.41
CA VAL A 540 76.09 58.17 46.47
C VAL A 540 75.26 59.09 47.37
N VAL A 541 73.93 59.13 47.20
CA VAL A 541 73.03 60.00 47.96
C VAL A 541 71.55 59.62 47.81
N LYS A 542 70.75 59.73 48.88
CA LYS A 542 69.27 59.72 48.85
C LYS A 542 68.69 61.14 48.82
N ILE A 543 67.65 61.37 48.03
CA ILE A 543 67.03 62.68 47.78
C ILE A 543 65.49 62.53 47.73
N GLY A 544 64.81 62.94 48.81
CA GLY A 544 63.33 62.93 48.91
C GLY A 544 62.62 64.21 48.44
N ASP A 545 63.29 65.04 47.63
CA ASP A 545 62.66 66.17 46.93
C ASP A 545 62.60 65.82 45.44
N ILE A 546 61.38 65.58 44.95
CA ILE A 546 61.12 65.13 43.58
C ILE A 546 61.69 66.09 42.52
N ASN A 547 61.85 67.38 42.85
CA ASN A 547 62.36 68.42 41.94
C ASN A 547 63.89 68.51 41.91
N ARG A 548 64.62 67.78 42.78
CA ARG A 548 66.07 67.88 42.88
C ARG A 548 66.74 66.77 42.08
N THR A 549 66.87 66.99 40.77
CA THR A 549 67.21 65.94 39.80
C THR A 549 68.61 66.05 39.21
N ASN A 550 69.57 66.57 39.97
CA ASN A 550 70.97 66.60 39.55
C ASN A 550 71.99 66.40 40.67
N TYR A 551 73.17 65.92 40.26
CA TYR A 551 74.35 65.79 41.08
C TYR A 551 75.61 66.12 40.26
N ILE A 552 76.52 66.91 40.84
CA ILE A 552 77.70 67.43 40.13
C ILE A 552 78.97 66.73 40.63
N PHE A 553 79.62 65.99 39.74
CA PHE A 553 80.95 65.42 39.94
C PHE A 553 82.02 66.38 39.43
N ARG A 554 83.09 66.58 40.21
CA ARG A 554 84.16 67.55 39.92
C ARG A 554 85.50 66.92 39.49
N HIS A 555 85.55 65.59 39.34
CA HIS A 555 86.72 64.82 38.94
C HIS A 555 86.24 63.54 38.23
N PHE A 556 86.53 63.34 36.93
CA PHE A 556 86.10 62.18 36.13
C PHE A 556 86.97 61.99 34.86
N ASP A 557 86.74 60.93 34.06
CA ASP A 557 87.48 60.59 32.82
C ASP A 557 86.51 60.48 31.62
N PRO A 558 86.63 61.32 30.57
CA PRO A 558 85.68 61.36 29.45
C PRO A 558 85.93 60.30 28.37
N THR A 559 87.08 59.63 28.40
CA THR A 559 87.42 58.56 27.43
C THR A 559 86.97 57.17 27.88
N LYS A 560 86.40 57.10 29.09
CA LYS A 560 85.82 55.89 29.66
C LYS A 560 84.38 56.12 30.01
N GLU A 561 83.62 55.07 29.79
CA GLU A 561 82.21 54.97 30.11
C GLU A 561 82.03 54.88 31.63
N ASN A 562 81.53 55.95 32.26
CA ASN A 562 81.17 55.95 33.68
C ASN A 562 79.65 55.82 33.78
N TRP A 563 79.15 54.83 34.51
CA TRP A 563 77.74 54.46 34.48
C TRP A 563 77.02 54.89 35.76
N PHE A 564 75.98 55.70 35.59
CA PHE A 564 75.17 56.28 36.67
C PHE A 564 73.75 55.76 36.62
N THR A 565 73.25 55.24 37.74
CA THR A 565 71.85 54.78 37.89
C THR A 565 71.19 55.54 39.03
N VAL A 566 69.92 55.88 38.88
CA VAL A 566 69.10 56.44 39.95
C VAL A 566 67.99 55.45 40.26
N ASP A 567 67.87 55.04 41.52
CA ASP A 567 66.69 54.30 41.97
C ASP A 567 65.58 55.27 42.32
N VAL A 568 64.36 54.96 41.89
CA VAL A 568 63.12 55.64 42.28
C VAL A 568 62.37 54.71 43.23
N VAL A 569 61.85 55.27 44.32
CA VAL A 569 61.06 54.54 45.32
C VAL A 569 59.73 55.25 45.52
N ASP A 570 58.64 54.48 45.56
CA ASP A 570 57.28 54.96 45.80
C ASP A 570 56.81 54.77 47.26
N LYS A 571 55.57 55.21 47.53
CA LYS A 571 54.88 55.10 48.83
C LYS A 571 54.45 53.69 49.22
N TRP A 572 54.36 52.76 48.29
CA TRP A 572 54.07 51.34 48.55
C TRP A 572 55.35 50.51 48.77
N GLY A 573 56.52 51.12 48.54
CA GLY A 573 57.83 50.56 48.78
C GLY A 573 58.39 49.75 47.62
N LEU A 574 57.78 49.80 46.43
CA LEU A 574 58.41 49.25 45.23
C LEU A 574 59.56 50.19 44.82
N THR A 575 60.52 49.62 44.11
CA THR A 575 61.75 50.31 43.72
C THR A 575 62.11 49.93 42.30
N SER A 576 62.44 50.92 41.49
CA SER A 576 62.94 50.72 40.13
C SER A 576 64.28 51.39 39.95
N THR A 577 65.15 50.77 39.17
CA THR A 577 66.47 51.30 38.83
C THR A 577 66.41 51.91 37.44
N GLY A 578 66.54 53.24 37.36
CA GLY A 578 66.75 53.97 36.11
C GLY A 578 67.90 53.35 35.33
N ARG A 579 67.73 53.23 34.01
CA ARG A 579 68.80 52.76 33.13
C ARG A 579 70.06 53.53 33.44
N ALA A 580 71.14 52.77 33.54
CA ALA A 580 72.44 53.37 33.68
C ALA A 580 72.64 54.26 32.45
N LYS A 581 72.90 55.56 32.64
CA LYS A 581 73.41 56.39 31.55
C LYS A 581 74.86 56.70 31.79
N THR A 582 75.54 56.88 30.67
CA THR A 582 76.94 57.20 30.59
C THR A 582 77.15 58.36 29.61
N ASN A 583 78.40 58.75 29.46
CA ASN A 583 78.88 59.60 28.38
C ASN A 583 78.86 58.84 27.03
N GLU A 584 77.96 59.21 26.10
CA GLU A 584 77.36 58.35 25.04
C GLU A 584 77.71 58.70 23.55
N ALA A 585 77.26 57.88 22.54
CA ALA A 585 77.66 57.99 21.10
C ALA A 585 76.79 57.36 19.89
N ASN A 586 75.43 57.53 19.73
CA ASN A 586 74.54 57.51 18.46
C ASN A 586 73.77 56.24 17.85
N GLU A 587 72.58 56.36 17.13
CA GLU A 587 71.63 55.23 16.71
C GLU A 587 70.61 55.28 15.45
N PRO A 588 69.83 54.15 15.10
CA PRO A 588 68.83 53.69 14.01
C PRO A 588 67.55 54.38 13.30
N PRO A 589 66.84 53.79 12.24
CA PRO A 589 65.46 54.15 11.69
C PRO A 589 64.33 53.00 11.45
N GLU A 590 63.20 53.22 10.69
CA GLU A 590 61.87 52.45 10.76
C GLU A 590 61.13 51.76 9.51
N PRO A 591 60.33 50.65 9.68
CA PRO A 591 59.61 49.84 8.63
C PRO A 591 58.04 49.95 8.44
N ILE A 592 57.47 49.48 7.29
CA ILE A 592 56.06 49.74 6.80
C ILE A 592 55.23 48.49 6.34
N ARG A 593 53.88 48.51 6.40
CA ARG A 593 52.95 47.36 6.08
C ARG A 593 51.86 47.63 5.01
N ILE A 594 51.45 46.57 4.27
CA ILE A 594 50.29 46.50 3.31
C ILE A 594 48.95 46.32 4.05
N THR A 595 47.83 46.78 3.46
CA THR A 595 46.47 46.79 4.07
C THR A 595 45.38 45.99 3.35
N SER A 596 45.37 45.91 2.02
CA SER A 596 44.37 45.13 1.27
C SER A 596 44.86 44.76 -0.14
N VAL A 597 44.29 43.69 -0.70
CA VAL A 597 44.43 43.30 -2.11
C VAL A 597 43.08 42.83 -2.66
N ASP A 598 42.56 43.49 -3.70
CA ASP A 598 41.25 43.19 -4.32
C ASP A 598 41.45 42.82 -5.81
N TYR A 599 40.75 41.80 -6.32
CA TYR A 599 40.99 41.28 -7.68
C TYR A 599 39.75 40.73 -8.42
N ASN A 600 39.88 40.59 -9.74
CA ASN A 600 38.98 39.88 -10.65
C ASN A 600 39.75 39.41 -11.91
N PHE A 601 39.07 38.83 -12.91
CA PHE A 601 39.69 38.30 -14.14
C PHE A 601 40.49 39.33 -14.98
N GLU A 602 40.35 40.64 -14.73
CA GLU A 602 40.99 41.70 -15.51
C GLU A 602 41.92 42.64 -14.70
N GLN A 603 41.80 42.70 -13.36
CA GLN A 603 42.49 43.69 -12.51
C GLN A 603 42.90 43.14 -11.12
N PHE A 604 43.99 43.70 -10.56
CA PHE A 604 44.50 43.48 -9.20
C PHE A 604 44.88 44.84 -8.56
N ASN A 605 44.38 45.16 -7.37
CA ASN A 605 44.64 46.42 -6.64
C ASN A 605 45.33 46.16 -5.30
N ILE A 606 46.39 46.92 -4.95
CA ILE A 606 47.18 46.76 -3.71
C ILE A 606 47.31 48.11 -2.97
N THR A 607 47.17 48.13 -1.64
CA THR A 607 47.17 49.36 -0.80
C THR A 607 48.05 49.24 0.46
N TRP A 608 48.70 50.32 0.93
CA TRP A 608 49.51 50.36 2.19
C TRP A 608 49.46 51.72 2.94
N ARG A 609 50.27 51.90 4.00
CA ARG A 609 50.34 53.13 4.85
C ARG A 609 51.69 53.85 4.75
N LYS A 610 51.75 55.15 5.09
CA LYS A 610 52.96 55.99 5.04
C LYS A 610 53.73 56.17 6.36
N THR A 611 54.98 56.67 6.28
CA THR A 611 55.95 56.85 7.38
C THR A 611 55.99 58.27 7.95
N ALA A 612 56.68 58.46 9.09
CA ALA A 612 56.75 59.71 9.85
C ALA A 612 58.17 60.28 10.05
N GLN A 613 59.24 59.56 9.70
CA GLN A 613 60.62 60.00 9.92
C GLN A 613 61.03 61.15 8.99
N ALA A 614 61.75 62.15 9.54
CA ALA A 614 62.04 63.42 8.86
C ALA A 614 63.14 63.32 7.78
N ASP A 615 63.94 62.26 7.81
CA ASP A 615 65.02 61.94 6.89
C ASP A 615 64.69 60.77 5.94
N PHE A 616 63.40 60.53 5.68
CA PHE A 616 62.90 59.55 4.71
C PHE A 616 63.44 59.77 3.27
N SER A 617 63.70 58.65 2.58
CA SER A 617 64.26 58.63 1.21
C SER A 617 63.34 58.00 0.15
N PHE A 618 62.81 56.77 0.35
CA PHE A 618 62.00 56.06 -0.66
C PHE A 618 61.15 54.90 -0.11
N TYR A 619 60.20 54.43 -0.93
CA TYR A 619 59.54 53.13 -0.83
C TYR A 619 59.86 52.20 -2.01
N ASP A 620 60.04 50.91 -1.75
CA ASP A 620 60.08 49.86 -2.77
C ASP A 620 58.94 48.86 -2.55
N LEU A 621 58.07 48.64 -3.56
CA LEU A 621 57.07 47.57 -3.58
C LEU A 621 57.67 46.31 -4.20
N LEU A 622 57.58 45.19 -3.48
CA LEU A 622 58.23 43.92 -3.80
C LEU A 622 57.19 42.79 -3.91
N VAL A 623 57.43 41.81 -4.79
CA VAL A 623 56.61 40.60 -4.96
C VAL A 623 57.47 39.32 -4.96
N SER A 624 56.89 38.21 -4.52
CA SER A 624 57.44 36.85 -4.63
C SER A 624 56.29 35.85 -4.80
N ASN A 625 56.56 34.67 -5.35
CA ASN A 625 55.59 33.56 -5.40
C ASN A 625 55.76 32.58 -4.21
N GLU A 626 56.66 32.91 -3.29
CA GLU A 626 57.01 32.12 -2.10
C GLU A 626 57.31 33.08 -0.95
N ARG A 627 56.90 32.72 0.27
CA ARG A 627 57.04 33.57 1.48
C ARG A 627 58.47 34.02 1.76
N ASP A 628 59.46 33.16 1.53
CA ASP A 628 60.88 33.45 1.75
C ASP A 628 61.67 33.52 0.42
N GLY A 629 60.94 33.65 -0.70
CA GLY A 629 61.49 33.68 -2.05
C GLY A 629 62.22 34.98 -2.40
N LYS A 630 62.91 34.98 -3.54
CA LYS A 630 63.70 36.14 -4.00
C LYS A 630 62.79 37.31 -4.38
N LEU A 631 62.69 38.28 -3.49
CA LEU A 631 61.95 39.53 -3.66
C LEU A 631 62.27 40.23 -4.99
N LYS A 632 61.28 40.28 -5.88
CA LYS A 632 61.32 41.01 -7.15
C LYS A 632 60.66 42.36 -6.97
N ARG A 633 61.41 43.45 -7.18
CA ARG A 633 60.85 44.80 -7.13
C ARG A 633 59.89 45.05 -8.30
N LEU A 634 58.68 45.50 -7.99
CA LEU A 634 57.67 45.94 -8.96
C LEU A 634 57.84 47.42 -9.30
N VAL A 635 57.97 48.29 -8.29
CA VAL A 635 58.11 49.74 -8.45
C VAL A 635 58.88 50.35 -7.27
N THR A 636 59.56 51.48 -7.51
CA THR A 636 60.12 52.37 -6.48
C THR A 636 59.32 53.67 -6.49
N LEU A 637 58.90 54.14 -5.32
CA LEU A 637 58.08 55.33 -5.13
C LEU A 637 58.82 56.27 -4.19
N THR A 638 59.04 57.52 -4.63
CA THR A 638 59.85 58.52 -3.90
C THR A 638 59.00 59.59 -3.22
N SER A 639 57.69 59.59 -3.47
CA SER A 639 56.72 60.34 -2.67
C SER A 639 56.29 59.52 -1.47
N VAL A 640 56.22 60.16 -0.29
CA VAL A 640 55.69 59.55 0.93
C VAL A 640 54.16 59.33 0.86
N ASP A 641 53.46 59.91 -0.12
CA ASP A 641 52.01 59.82 -0.29
C ASP A 641 51.55 58.73 -1.30
N ASP A 642 52.47 58.13 -2.05
CA ASP A 642 52.14 57.05 -3.02
C ASP A 642 51.86 55.74 -2.26
N THR A 643 50.58 55.46 -2.00
CA THR A 643 50.13 54.38 -1.09
C THR A 643 49.27 53.29 -1.76
N THR A 644 49.06 53.35 -3.08
CA THR A 644 48.28 52.38 -3.85
C THR A 644 48.96 52.01 -5.17
N TYR A 645 48.73 50.78 -5.65
CA TYR A 645 49.24 50.30 -6.93
C TYR A 645 48.27 49.30 -7.60
N THR A 646 47.93 49.56 -8.87
CA THR A 646 47.02 48.72 -9.67
C THR A 646 47.78 48.00 -10.78
N ILE A 647 47.54 46.69 -10.89
CA ILE A 647 47.99 45.83 -11.99
C ILE A 647 46.79 45.56 -12.90
N ASN A 648 46.91 45.89 -14.18
CA ASN A 648 45.84 45.69 -15.18
C ASN A 648 46.26 44.66 -16.23
N GLY A 649 45.38 43.71 -16.56
CA GLY A 649 45.51 42.82 -17.70
C GLY A 649 44.99 41.41 -17.45
N ARG A 650 44.23 40.87 -18.41
CA ARG A 650 43.70 39.49 -18.38
C ARG A 650 44.82 38.47 -18.21
N GLY A 651 44.68 37.60 -17.21
CA GLY A 651 45.63 36.50 -16.94
C GLY A 651 47.05 36.95 -16.55
N VAL A 652 47.24 38.21 -16.12
CA VAL A 652 48.56 38.72 -15.67
C VAL A 652 48.92 38.18 -14.27
N PHE A 653 47.92 37.77 -13.49
CA PHE A 653 48.05 37.09 -12.21
C PHE A 653 47.14 35.86 -12.20
N ASP A 654 47.63 34.77 -11.64
CA ASP A 654 46.99 33.46 -11.58
C ASP A 654 46.70 33.16 -10.10
N PRO A 655 45.47 33.40 -9.60
CA PRO A 655 45.17 33.29 -8.18
C PRO A 655 45.19 31.84 -7.69
N THR A 656 45.20 30.83 -8.58
CA THR A 656 45.38 29.41 -8.24
C THR A 656 46.79 29.10 -7.70
N ARG A 657 47.69 30.09 -7.65
CA ARG A 657 49.04 29.99 -7.13
C ARG A 657 49.31 31.05 -6.06
N GLU A 658 50.16 30.68 -5.11
CA GLU A 658 50.48 31.54 -3.98
C GLU A 658 51.34 32.74 -4.40
N HIS A 659 50.92 33.94 -3.99
CA HIS A 659 51.64 35.19 -4.22
C HIS A 659 51.78 36.01 -2.93
N TRP A 660 52.93 36.67 -2.78
CA TRP A 660 53.29 37.48 -1.61
C TRP A 660 53.81 38.87 -2.00
N PHE A 661 53.47 39.91 -1.22
CA PHE A 661 53.86 41.31 -1.46
C PHE A 661 54.44 42.02 -0.21
N TRP A 662 55.41 42.93 -0.36
CA TRP A 662 56.09 43.68 0.74
C TRP A 662 56.44 45.14 0.39
N ILE A 663 56.75 45.96 1.42
CA ILE A 663 57.27 47.34 1.32
C ILE A 663 58.64 47.50 2.04
N ARG A 664 59.59 48.24 1.46
CA ARG A 664 60.91 48.61 2.05
C ARG A 664 61.15 50.13 2.07
N THR A 665 61.86 50.64 3.09
CA THR A 665 62.10 52.07 3.44
C THR A 665 63.59 52.36 3.72
N GLY A 666 64.07 53.61 3.61
CA GLY A 666 65.43 54.04 4.02
C GLY A 666 65.60 55.54 4.33
N ASP A 667 66.75 55.91 4.94
CA ASP A 667 67.06 57.24 5.51
C ASP A 667 68.15 58.07 4.75
N THR A 668 68.58 59.22 5.30
CA THR A 668 69.68 60.05 4.74
C THR A 668 71.09 59.81 5.32
N TRP A 669 71.23 59.08 6.43
CA TRP A 669 72.53 58.72 7.01
C TRP A 669 73.09 57.39 6.43
N GLY A 670 72.29 56.69 5.63
CA GLY A 670 72.69 55.51 4.84
C GLY A 670 72.13 54.18 5.35
N GLN A 671 70.99 54.20 6.04
CA GLN A 671 70.43 53.07 6.77
C GLN A 671 69.05 52.67 6.16
N GLU A 672 68.75 51.36 6.06
CA GLU A 672 67.55 50.81 5.35
C GLU A 672 66.83 49.70 6.15
N VAL A 673 65.52 49.52 5.93
CA VAL A 673 64.71 48.46 6.59
C VAL A 673 63.46 48.04 5.80
N THR A 674 63.03 46.77 5.93
CA THR A 674 61.88 46.16 5.20
C THR A 674 60.77 45.72 6.15
N GLY A 675 59.49 45.84 5.77
CA GLY A 675 58.33 45.42 6.56
C GLY A 675 57.79 44.02 6.23
N PRO A 676 56.63 43.62 6.80
CA PRO A 676 56.04 42.29 6.66
C PRO A 676 55.23 42.08 5.37
N GLY A 677 55.08 40.82 4.96
CA GLY A 677 54.44 40.43 3.70
C GLY A 677 52.94 40.09 3.78
N TYR A 678 52.24 40.18 2.65
CA TYR A 678 50.80 39.90 2.48
C TYR A 678 50.58 38.81 1.41
N ARG A 679 49.73 37.79 1.69
CA ARG A 679 49.51 36.57 0.86
C ARG A 679 48.20 36.63 0.06
N VAL A 680 48.19 36.05 -1.14
CA VAL A 680 46.99 35.79 -1.98
C VAL A 680 47.04 34.37 -2.55
N LEU A 681 45.89 33.65 -2.53
CA LEU A 681 45.63 32.33 -3.14
C LEU A 681 44.09 32.14 -3.21
N ASP A 682 43.58 31.50 -4.28
CA ASP A 682 42.17 31.11 -4.47
C ASP A 682 41.85 29.72 -3.89
N ASP A 683 40.59 29.48 -3.55
CA ASP A 683 40.09 28.19 -3.03
C ASP A 683 39.29 27.43 -4.11
N PRO A 684 39.31 26.08 -4.17
CA PRO A 684 38.51 25.30 -5.12
C PRO A 684 36.99 25.41 -4.88
N PRO A 685 36.14 25.25 -5.92
CA PRO A 685 34.69 25.43 -5.80
C PRO A 685 34.04 24.43 -4.83
N LEU A 686 32.94 24.85 -4.21
CA LEU A 686 32.10 24.01 -3.35
C LEU A 686 31.50 22.82 -4.12
N MET A 687 31.59 21.63 -3.52
CA MET A 687 30.95 20.42 -4.05
C MET A 687 29.43 20.52 -4.08
N SER A 688 28.83 19.86 -5.07
CA SER A 688 27.40 19.55 -5.12
C SER A 688 27.17 18.08 -4.79
N TYR A 689 26.02 17.77 -4.19
CA TYR A 689 25.64 16.44 -3.71
C TYR A 689 24.42 15.92 -4.47
N PHE A 690 24.40 14.61 -4.77
CA PHE A 690 23.19 13.94 -5.25
C PHE A 690 22.12 13.89 -4.15
N HIS A 691 20.86 14.10 -4.53
CA HIS A 691 19.71 13.76 -3.70
C HIS A 691 19.31 12.29 -3.92
N SER A 692 19.13 11.86 -5.18
CA SER A 692 18.85 10.46 -5.53
C SER A 692 19.49 10.02 -6.86
N VAL A 693 19.66 8.70 -6.98
CA VAL A 693 19.96 7.98 -8.23
C VAL A 693 18.94 6.84 -8.30
N GLU A 694 17.76 7.13 -8.84
CA GLU A 694 16.63 6.18 -8.87
C GLU A 694 16.63 5.35 -10.14
N TYR A 695 16.47 4.04 -10.00
CA TYR A 695 16.19 3.14 -11.13
C TYR A 695 14.69 2.96 -11.28
N ARG A 696 14.13 3.33 -12.44
CA ARG A 696 12.73 3.07 -12.80
C ARG A 696 12.64 2.77 -14.29
N LYS A 697 12.11 1.59 -14.65
CA LYS A 697 11.68 1.25 -16.02
C LYS A 697 12.77 1.52 -17.08
N ASP A 698 13.90 0.82 -16.92
CA ASP A 698 15.11 0.84 -17.78
C ASP A 698 15.85 2.19 -17.83
N GLN A 699 15.68 3.02 -16.79
CA GLN A 699 16.21 4.38 -16.73
C GLN A 699 16.77 4.71 -15.34
N PHE A 700 17.90 5.42 -15.29
CA PHE A 700 18.38 6.10 -14.09
C PHE A 700 17.97 7.57 -14.10
N ILE A 701 17.39 8.04 -13.00
CA ILE A 701 17.05 9.44 -12.77
C ILE A 701 18.00 9.99 -11.71
N PHE A 702 18.76 11.01 -12.07
CA PHE A 702 19.74 11.69 -11.22
C PHE A 702 19.21 13.06 -10.82
N THR A 703 19.33 13.41 -9.55
CA THR A 703 19.04 14.76 -9.04
C THR A 703 20.12 15.24 -8.08
N TRP A 704 20.47 16.53 -8.09
CA TRP A 704 21.52 17.09 -7.22
C TRP A 704 21.22 18.54 -6.77
N ALA A 705 22.07 19.11 -5.91
CA ALA A 705 21.92 20.46 -5.38
C ALA A 705 22.61 21.54 -6.27
N PRO A 706 22.01 22.73 -6.47
CA PRO A 706 22.66 23.82 -7.19
C PRO A 706 23.85 24.40 -6.41
N ASN A 707 24.92 24.80 -7.12
CA ASN A 707 26.09 25.48 -6.56
C ASN A 707 25.81 27.01 -6.50
N GLY A 708 26.21 27.63 -5.39
CA GLY A 708 25.90 29.02 -5.06
C GLY A 708 27.03 30.02 -5.27
N GLU A 709 28.14 29.64 -5.88
CA GLU A 709 29.32 30.51 -6.05
C GLU A 709 29.21 31.38 -7.29
N ASP A 710 29.87 32.55 -7.25
CA ASP A 710 29.83 33.55 -8.32
C ASP A 710 30.74 33.19 -9.51
N ASP A 711 31.67 32.26 -9.31
CA ASP A 711 32.69 31.79 -10.27
C ASP A 711 32.46 30.34 -10.76
N PHE A 712 31.28 29.76 -10.51
CA PHE A 712 30.83 28.51 -11.12
C PHE A 712 30.92 28.53 -12.66
N SER A 713 31.36 27.42 -13.26
CA SER A 713 31.48 27.26 -14.72
C SER A 713 30.63 26.11 -15.28
N ARG A 714 30.67 24.91 -14.68
CA ARG A 714 29.86 23.75 -15.11
C ARG A 714 29.79 22.60 -14.12
N TYR A 715 28.81 21.72 -14.34
CA TYR A 715 28.77 20.35 -13.85
C TYR A 715 29.24 19.36 -14.92
N ASN A 716 29.98 18.32 -14.51
CA ASN A 716 30.22 17.12 -15.31
C ASN A 716 29.72 15.89 -14.54
N LEU A 717 28.87 15.06 -15.16
CA LEU A 717 28.40 13.79 -14.62
C LEU A 717 29.17 12.65 -15.28
N TYR A 718 29.86 11.85 -14.45
CA TYR A 718 30.66 10.70 -14.88
C TYR A 718 29.96 9.37 -14.58
N GLU A 719 30.16 8.37 -15.43
CA GLU A 719 29.78 6.96 -15.27
C GLU A 719 31.02 6.07 -15.34
N SER A 720 31.06 4.99 -14.55
CA SER A 720 32.12 3.98 -14.48
C SER A 720 31.54 2.57 -14.30
N THR A 721 32.23 1.54 -14.80
CA THR A 721 31.90 0.14 -14.47
C THR A 721 32.48 -0.32 -13.12
N LYS A 722 33.34 0.50 -12.50
CA LYS A 722 34.05 0.19 -11.25
C LYS A 722 33.82 1.22 -10.14
N PRO A 723 33.77 0.80 -8.86
CA PRO A 723 33.56 1.70 -7.73
C PRO A 723 34.68 2.72 -7.54
N GLU A 724 35.91 2.41 -7.97
CA GLU A 724 37.06 3.33 -7.89
C GLU A 724 37.11 4.38 -9.01
N MET A 725 36.12 4.39 -9.92
CA MET A 725 36.02 5.32 -11.06
C MET A 725 37.21 5.29 -12.05
N PHE A 726 38.01 4.22 -12.08
CA PHE A 726 39.22 4.15 -12.92
C PHE A 726 38.97 4.12 -14.44
N ASP A 727 37.78 3.71 -14.87
CA ASP A 727 37.33 3.66 -16.26
C ASP A 727 36.24 4.70 -16.56
N GLU A 728 36.17 5.76 -15.76
CA GLU A 728 35.10 6.75 -15.85
C GLU A 728 35.03 7.49 -17.20
N THR A 729 33.81 7.80 -17.62
CA THR A 729 33.51 8.57 -18.84
C THR A 729 32.43 9.61 -18.54
N ILE A 730 32.47 10.77 -19.22
CA ILE A 730 31.45 11.82 -19.04
C ILE A 730 30.20 11.43 -19.84
N ILE A 731 29.07 11.32 -19.15
CA ILE A 731 27.75 11.04 -19.75
C ILE A 731 26.87 12.28 -19.89
N SER A 732 27.15 13.34 -19.12
CA SER A 732 26.49 14.64 -19.26
C SER A 732 27.37 15.79 -18.78
N THR A 733 27.22 16.96 -19.40
CA THR A 733 27.82 18.23 -18.97
C THR A 733 26.79 19.35 -19.13
N THR A 734 26.60 20.17 -18.10
CA THR A 734 25.75 21.37 -18.19
C THR A 734 26.45 22.57 -17.55
N SER A 735 26.33 23.73 -18.21
CA SER A 735 26.82 25.03 -17.70
C SER A 735 25.70 25.89 -17.12
N ASP A 736 24.46 25.37 -17.06
CA ASP A 736 23.39 26.03 -16.35
C ASP A 736 23.36 25.55 -14.89
N ARG A 737 23.61 26.46 -13.94
CA ARG A 737 23.69 26.14 -12.51
C ARG A 737 22.35 25.71 -11.88
N ILE A 738 21.23 25.92 -12.56
CA ILE A 738 19.91 25.44 -12.11
C ILE A 738 19.44 24.16 -12.82
N ASP A 739 20.22 23.63 -13.76
CA ASP A 739 19.95 22.37 -14.45
C ASP A 739 20.48 21.20 -13.63
N THR A 740 19.71 20.79 -12.62
CA THR A 740 20.14 19.86 -11.56
C THR A 740 19.52 18.46 -11.66
N THR A 741 19.07 18.05 -12.85
CA THR A 741 18.39 16.77 -13.10
C THR A 741 18.86 16.15 -14.40
N PHE A 742 19.12 14.83 -14.43
CA PHE A 742 19.46 14.10 -15.65
C PHE A 742 18.75 12.74 -15.70
N VAL A 743 18.43 12.26 -16.91
CA VAL A 743 17.78 10.96 -17.13
C VAL A 743 18.57 10.15 -18.16
N LEU A 744 19.16 9.05 -17.73
CA LEU A 744 19.87 8.08 -18.57
C LEU A 744 18.93 6.92 -18.89
N LYS A 745 18.86 6.48 -20.15
CA LYS A 745 17.89 5.48 -20.63
C LYS A 745 18.54 4.29 -21.32
N GLY A 746 17.85 3.15 -21.32
CA GLY A 746 18.34 1.91 -21.92
C GLY A 746 19.35 1.21 -21.03
N ILE A 747 19.12 1.29 -19.72
CA ILE A 747 19.90 0.59 -18.70
C ILE A 747 19.51 -0.89 -18.71
N ASP A 748 20.49 -1.78 -18.74
CA ASP A 748 20.26 -3.22 -18.57
C ASP A 748 19.88 -3.50 -17.11
N PRO A 749 18.74 -4.16 -16.79
CA PRO A 749 18.26 -4.40 -15.42
C PRO A 749 19.13 -5.35 -14.58
N TRP A 750 20.27 -5.82 -15.10
CA TRP A 750 21.16 -6.78 -14.42
C TRP A 750 22.57 -6.23 -14.16
N GLU A 751 22.74 -4.90 -14.15
CA GLU A 751 24.06 -4.28 -14.07
C GLU A 751 24.22 -3.19 -12.99
N ALA A 752 25.39 -3.22 -12.33
CA ALA A 752 25.87 -2.13 -11.51
C ALA A 752 26.66 -1.10 -12.33
N ARG A 753 26.46 0.19 -12.02
CA ARG A 753 27.29 1.30 -12.49
C ARG A 753 27.58 2.27 -11.35
N TYR A 754 28.65 3.03 -11.49
CA TYR A 754 29.11 3.99 -10.47
C TYR A 754 29.18 5.39 -11.08
N TYR A 755 28.63 6.36 -10.36
CA TYR A 755 28.44 7.72 -10.84
C TYR A 755 29.01 8.73 -9.87
N ARG A 756 29.64 9.80 -10.36
CA ARG A 756 30.02 10.96 -9.55
C ARG A 756 29.77 12.27 -10.28
N LEU A 757 29.54 13.33 -9.51
CA LEU A 757 29.38 14.70 -10.00
C LEU A 757 30.67 15.49 -9.75
N GLU A 758 31.14 16.23 -10.75
CA GLU A 758 32.26 17.18 -10.65
C GLU A 758 31.75 18.60 -10.89
N VAL A 759 32.18 19.53 -10.06
CA VAL A 759 31.97 20.98 -10.21
C VAL A 759 33.30 21.61 -10.66
N GLU A 760 33.25 22.49 -11.65
CA GLU A 760 34.39 23.24 -12.17
C GLU A 760 34.08 24.74 -12.15
N ASP A 761 35.08 25.56 -11.78
CA ASP A 761 35.00 27.03 -11.74
C ASP A 761 35.52 27.69 -13.03
N VAL A 762 35.52 29.02 -13.10
CA VAL A 762 36.06 29.78 -14.27
C VAL A 762 37.59 29.72 -14.40
N TRP A 763 38.31 29.27 -13.37
CA TRP A 763 39.76 29.15 -13.35
C TRP A 763 40.26 27.73 -13.68
N GLY A 764 39.35 26.75 -13.70
CA GLY A 764 39.62 25.34 -13.92
C GLY A 764 39.97 24.56 -12.65
N LEU A 765 39.75 25.11 -11.45
CA LEU A 765 39.75 24.31 -10.22
C LEU A 765 38.49 23.44 -10.19
N ARG A 766 38.60 22.28 -9.55
CA ARG A 766 37.61 21.21 -9.60
C ARG A 766 37.41 20.58 -8.25
N THR A 767 36.16 20.28 -7.94
CA THR A 767 35.78 19.52 -6.75
C THR A 767 34.80 18.43 -7.15
N THR A 768 35.06 17.20 -6.70
CA THR A 768 34.28 16.01 -7.05
C THR A 768 33.49 15.52 -5.84
N GLY A 769 32.19 15.34 -6.00
CA GLY A 769 31.30 14.78 -4.99
C GLY A 769 31.48 13.27 -4.80
N GLU A 770 30.64 12.70 -3.94
CA GLU A 770 30.63 11.27 -3.62
C GLU A 770 30.33 10.39 -4.85
N VAL A 771 30.92 9.19 -4.86
CA VAL A 771 30.55 8.13 -5.82
C VAL A 771 29.28 7.43 -5.33
N ARG A 772 28.26 7.34 -6.19
CA ARG A 772 27.01 6.61 -5.94
C ARG A 772 26.91 5.39 -6.85
N LYS A 773 26.58 4.21 -6.31
CA LYS A 773 26.18 3.04 -7.11
C LYS A 773 24.79 3.34 -7.68
N GLY A 774 24.69 3.48 -9.00
CA GLY A 774 23.41 3.31 -9.68
C GLY A 774 23.23 1.83 -9.92
N ASP A 775 22.25 1.26 -9.23
CA ASP A 775 22.04 -0.17 -9.16
C ASP A 775 20.72 -0.52 -9.84
N SER A 776 20.79 -1.15 -11.00
CA SER A 776 19.60 -1.55 -11.78
C SER A 776 19.12 -2.96 -11.45
N GLU A 777 19.95 -3.75 -10.75
CA GLU A 777 19.66 -5.10 -10.31
C GLU A 777 18.27 -5.15 -9.62
N SER A 778 17.30 -5.77 -10.31
CA SER A 778 15.91 -5.89 -9.85
C SER A 778 15.65 -7.16 -9.01
N TRP A 779 16.61 -8.08 -8.93
CA TRP A 779 16.48 -9.31 -8.15
C TRP A 779 16.58 -9.08 -6.64
N PHE A 780 15.86 -9.90 -5.87
CA PHE A 780 15.91 -9.89 -4.41
C PHE A 780 15.30 -11.17 -3.83
N ILE A 781 15.67 -11.47 -2.59
CA ILE A 781 14.89 -12.31 -1.67
C ILE A 781 14.61 -11.41 -0.48
N THR A 782 13.34 -11.16 -0.20
CA THR A 782 12.93 -10.30 0.92
C THR A 782 11.79 -10.97 1.69
N THR A 783 11.74 -10.72 2.99
CA THR A 783 10.61 -11.09 3.84
C THR A 783 10.00 -9.85 4.47
N HIS A 784 8.68 -9.87 4.62
CA HIS A 784 7.90 -8.79 5.22
C HIS A 784 6.96 -9.39 6.26
N GLY A 785 7.14 -8.99 7.51
CA GLY A 785 6.30 -9.41 8.63
C GLY A 785 6.68 -8.64 9.90
N ASP A 786 5.95 -8.89 10.98
CA ASP A 786 6.24 -8.27 12.28
C ASP A 786 6.43 -9.31 13.42
N VAL A 787 5.63 -9.22 14.49
CA VAL A 787 5.58 -10.22 15.57
C VAL A 787 4.42 -11.21 15.39
N HIS A 788 3.62 -11.05 14.33
CA HIS A 788 2.50 -11.89 13.96
C HIS A 788 2.80 -12.72 12.71
N HIS A 789 1.86 -13.57 12.30
CA HIS A 789 2.02 -14.40 11.10
C HIS A 789 1.50 -13.67 9.86
N GLU A 790 2.35 -13.49 8.85
CA GLU A 790 2.00 -12.97 7.54
C GLU A 790 2.10 -14.08 6.48
N LYS A 791 1.20 -14.06 5.50
CA LYS A 791 1.20 -15.03 4.38
C LYS A 791 0.90 -14.38 3.04
N GLY A 792 1.87 -14.41 2.12
CA GLY A 792 1.63 -14.08 0.72
C GLY A 792 0.83 -15.16 0.02
N ARG A 793 -0.20 -14.77 -0.74
CA ARG A 793 -1.02 -15.68 -1.55
C ARG A 793 -0.96 -15.37 -3.04
N SER A 794 -0.88 -14.08 -3.42
CA SER A 794 -0.92 -13.66 -4.82
C SER A 794 -0.04 -12.44 -5.06
N VAL A 795 0.66 -12.36 -6.20
CA VAL A 795 1.48 -11.21 -6.60
C VAL A 795 1.23 -10.85 -8.06
N GLN A 796 1.22 -9.55 -8.36
CA GLN A 796 1.33 -9.05 -9.73
C GLN A 796 2.30 -7.86 -9.85
N GLU A 797 2.98 -7.75 -10.99
CA GLU A 797 3.76 -6.58 -11.40
C GLU A 797 2.83 -5.41 -11.78
N THR A 798 3.21 -4.21 -11.36
CA THR A 798 2.43 -2.97 -11.51
C THR A 798 3.10 -2.03 -12.53
N ALA A 799 2.36 -1.01 -12.99
CA ALA A 799 2.77 -0.20 -14.15
C ALA A 799 4.05 0.64 -13.95
N ASP A 800 4.51 0.84 -12.71
CA ASP A 800 5.77 1.51 -12.35
C ASP A 800 6.99 0.56 -12.29
N GLY A 801 6.77 -0.76 -12.39
CA GLY A 801 7.77 -1.82 -12.27
C GLY A 801 7.87 -2.45 -10.87
N GLY A 802 7.12 -1.96 -9.89
CA GLY A 802 6.98 -2.57 -8.57
C GLY A 802 5.90 -3.65 -8.53
N PHE A 803 5.59 -4.18 -7.34
CA PHE A 803 4.68 -5.34 -7.20
C PHE A 803 3.53 -5.07 -6.23
N ILE A 804 2.32 -5.54 -6.56
CA ILE A 804 1.18 -5.62 -5.65
C ILE A 804 1.04 -7.06 -5.17
N VAL A 805 0.88 -7.26 -3.87
CA VAL A 805 0.84 -8.57 -3.23
C VAL A 805 -0.37 -8.63 -2.31
N ALA A 806 -1.18 -9.67 -2.42
CA ALA A 806 -2.29 -9.95 -1.50
C ALA A 806 -2.03 -11.21 -0.67
N GLY A 807 -2.48 -11.16 0.58
CA GLY A 807 -2.22 -12.14 1.61
C GLY A 807 -3.11 -11.95 2.83
N HIS A 808 -2.61 -12.36 4.00
CA HIS A 808 -3.22 -12.06 5.30
C HIS A 808 -2.16 -11.90 6.40
N THR A 809 -2.50 -11.18 7.46
CA THR A 809 -1.70 -10.94 8.67
C THR A 809 -2.52 -11.24 9.92
N TYR A 810 -1.93 -11.85 10.94
CA TYR A 810 -2.59 -12.17 12.22
C TYR A 810 -2.36 -11.08 13.29
N ALA A 811 -2.30 -9.80 12.87
CA ALA A 811 -1.96 -8.66 13.74
C ALA A 811 -3.04 -8.29 14.78
N ASN A 812 -4.29 -8.69 14.56
CA ASN A 812 -5.45 -8.32 15.37
C ASN A 812 -6.05 -9.53 16.12
N GLU A 813 -5.33 -10.02 17.13
CA GLU A 813 -5.81 -11.00 18.14
C GLU A 813 -6.22 -12.39 17.59
N ASP A 814 -5.22 -13.18 17.12
CA ASP A 814 -5.34 -14.58 16.63
C ASP A 814 -6.21 -14.81 15.37
N ASN A 815 -7.00 -13.84 14.93
CA ASN A 815 -7.70 -13.83 13.64
C ASN A 815 -6.84 -13.19 12.53
N GLY A 816 -6.99 -13.65 11.29
CA GLY A 816 -6.20 -13.14 10.15
C GLY A 816 -6.94 -12.12 9.30
N ASP A 817 -6.45 -10.89 9.19
CA ASP A 817 -6.97 -9.84 8.28
C ASP A 817 -6.36 -9.92 6.87
N ILE A 818 -7.07 -9.46 5.84
CA ILE A 818 -6.50 -9.36 4.49
C ILE A 818 -5.38 -8.33 4.50
N TRP A 819 -4.21 -8.70 3.98
CA TRP A 819 -3.07 -7.80 3.85
C TRP A 819 -2.76 -7.55 2.38
N LEU A 820 -2.74 -6.27 1.97
CA LEU A 820 -2.39 -5.83 0.63
C LEU A 820 -1.13 -4.96 0.71
N VAL A 821 -0.07 -5.39 0.03
CA VAL A 821 1.28 -4.79 0.08
C VAL A 821 1.68 -4.33 -1.31
N LYS A 822 1.98 -3.04 -1.47
CA LYS A 822 2.63 -2.49 -2.67
C LYS A 822 4.12 -2.31 -2.39
N THR A 823 4.95 -2.75 -3.31
CA THR A 823 6.40 -2.59 -3.26
C THR A 823 6.95 -1.85 -4.47
N ASP A 824 8.15 -1.29 -4.31
CA ASP A 824 8.98 -0.76 -5.38
C ASP A 824 9.56 -1.92 -6.25
N PRO A 825 10.24 -1.62 -7.38
CA PRO A 825 10.88 -2.64 -8.23
C PRO A 825 11.97 -3.49 -7.56
N LYS A 826 12.37 -3.16 -6.32
CA LYS A 826 13.40 -3.85 -5.53
C LYS A 826 12.83 -4.58 -4.32
N GLY A 827 11.50 -4.63 -4.17
CA GLY A 827 10.84 -5.31 -3.07
C GLY A 827 10.88 -4.54 -1.75
N ASN A 828 11.16 -3.23 -1.76
CA ASN A 828 10.91 -2.39 -0.59
C ASN A 828 9.43 -2.02 -0.56
N ILE A 829 8.82 -1.98 0.62
CA ILE A 829 7.41 -1.58 0.77
C ILE A 829 7.24 -0.09 0.44
N ASP A 830 6.35 0.22 -0.50
CA ASP A 830 5.84 1.58 -0.74
C ASP A 830 4.73 1.91 0.27
N TRP A 831 3.75 1.01 0.40
CA TRP A 831 2.64 1.10 1.35
C TRP A 831 2.01 -0.28 1.60
N THR A 832 1.26 -0.38 2.71
CA THR A 832 0.42 -1.53 3.03
C THR A 832 -0.99 -1.08 3.43
N GLN A 833 -1.98 -1.93 3.20
CA GLN A 833 -3.35 -1.77 3.70
C GLN A 833 -3.82 -3.10 4.32
N THR A 834 -4.68 -3.01 5.33
CA THR A 834 -5.39 -4.16 5.90
C THR A 834 -6.89 -4.01 5.72
N TYR A 835 -7.59 -5.13 5.49
CA TYR A 835 -9.05 -5.17 5.39
C TYR A 835 -9.60 -6.40 6.11
N GLY A 836 -10.50 -6.19 7.05
CA GLY A 836 -11.13 -7.26 7.84
C GLY A 836 -11.85 -6.72 9.08
N GLY A 837 -12.17 -7.59 10.02
CA GLY A 837 -12.88 -7.29 11.27
C GLY A 837 -12.85 -8.43 12.28
N ASP A 838 -13.95 -8.64 13.01
CA ASP A 838 -14.07 -9.67 14.06
C ASP A 838 -14.21 -11.10 13.46
N GLY A 839 -13.22 -11.60 12.70
CA GLY A 839 -13.19 -12.94 12.11
C GLY A 839 -11.97 -13.22 11.24
N ASP A 840 -11.83 -14.45 10.70
CA ASP A 840 -10.80 -14.76 9.69
C ASP A 840 -11.21 -14.15 8.32
N ASP A 841 -10.38 -13.26 7.79
CA ASP A 841 -10.56 -12.55 6.51
C ASP A 841 -9.30 -12.76 5.63
N HIS A 842 -9.32 -13.73 4.70
CA HIS A 842 -8.12 -14.06 3.91
C HIS A 842 -8.28 -13.80 2.41
N ALA A 843 -7.33 -13.05 1.82
CA ALA A 843 -7.19 -12.98 0.37
C ALA A 843 -6.43 -14.18 -0.20
N TYR A 844 -6.84 -14.61 -1.39
CA TYR A 844 -6.17 -15.66 -2.17
C TYR A 844 -5.68 -15.19 -3.55
N SER A 845 -6.26 -14.12 -4.10
CA SER A 845 -5.97 -13.65 -5.46
C SER A 845 -5.99 -12.12 -5.54
N VAL A 846 -5.03 -11.55 -6.27
CA VAL A 846 -5.02 -10.12 -6.67
C VAL A 846 -4.81 -10.00 -8.18
N GLN A 847 -5.42 -8.97 -8.77
CA GLN A 847 -5.11 -8.52 -10.11
C GLN A 847 -5.05 -6.99 -10.23
N VAL A 848 -4.06 -6.49 -10.96
CA VAL A 848 -4.01 -5.10 -11.44
C VAL A 848 -5.08 -4.91 -12.52
N THR A 849 -5.98 -3.95 -12.31
CA THR A 849 -7.10 -3.67 -13.23
C THR A 849 -6.71 -2.64 -14.30
N THR A 850 -7.48 -2.60 -15.40
CA THR A 850 -7.19 -1.75 -16.58
C THR A 850 -7.20 -0.24 -16.31
N ASP A 851 -7.80 0.19 -15.20
CA ASP A 851 -7.80 1.57 -14.69
C ASP A 851 -6.54 1.94 -13.88
N GLY A 852 -5.70 0.94 -13.53
CA GLY A 852 -4.51 1.09 -12.70
C GLY A 852 -4.70 0.75 -11.22
N GLY A 853 -5.93 0.45 -10.79
CA GLY A 853 -6.23 -0.04 -9.43
C GLY A 853 -5.99 -1.54 -9.25
N TYR A 854 -6.54 -2.11 -8.19
CA TYR A 854 -6.40 -3.54 -7.88
C TYR A 854 -7.73 -4.16 -7.46
N VAL A 855 -8.00 -5.38 -7.92
CA VAL A 855 -9.09 -6.22 -7.42
C VAL A 855 -8.53 -7.42 -6.65
N VAL A 856 -9.07 -7.66 -5.47
CA VAL A 856 -8.66 -8.71 -4.51
C VAL A 856 -9.84 -9.64 -4.27
N ALA A 857 -9.60 -10.95 -4.20
CA ALA A 857 -10.63 -11.94 -3.87
C ALA A 857 -10.17 -12.91 -2.78
N GLY A 858 -11.11 -13.31 -1.92
CA GLY A 858 -10.88 -14.08 -0.71
C GLY A 858 -12.16 -14.56 -0.04
N PHE A 859 -12.18 -14.57 1.29
CA PHE A 859 -13.37 -14.72 2.10
C PHE A 859 -13.35 -13.77 3.30
N SER A 860 -14.51 -13.55 3.89
CA SER A 860 -14.65 -12.88 5.19
C SER A 860 -15.57 -13.67 6.12
N GLU A 861 -15.14 -13.84 7.37
CA GLU A 861 -16.02 -14.32 8.47
C GLU A 861 -16.67 -13.14 9.21
N ALA A 862 -16.00 -11.99 9.30
CA ALA A 862 -16.49 -10.80 10.01
C ALA A 862 -17.77 -10.20 9.39
N ILE A 863 -17.94 -10.31 8.07
CA ILE A 863 -19.04 -9.72 7.30
C ILE A 863 -20.18 -10.75 7.05
N ALA A 864 -19.92 -12.05 7.26
CA ALA A 864 -20.89 -13.11 6.99
C ALA A 864 -21.89 -13.28 8.15
N GLU A 865 -23.18 -13.51 7.87
CA GLU A 865 -24.20 -13.64 8.93
C GLU A 865 -23.96 -14.80 9.91
N LYS A 866 -23.12 -15.80 9.57
CA LYS A 866 -22.85 -17.00 10.40
C LYS A 866 -21.46 -17.64 10.26
N TRP A 867 -21.00 -17.86 9.03
CA TRP A 867 -19.82 -18.70 8.71
C TRP A 867 -18.79 -17.91 7.90
N SER A 868 -18.74 -18.05 6.56
CA SER A 868 -17.86 -17.21 5.74
C SER A 868 -18.49 -16.92 4.39
N ASP A 869 -18.41 -15.68 3.93
CA ASP A 869 -18.83 -15.29 2.58
C ASP A 869 -17.60 -15.10 1.69
N ALA A 870 -17.73 -15.38 0.39
CA ALA A 870 -16.69 -15.04 -0.56
C ALA A 870 -16.63 -13.51 -0.71
N TRP A 871 -15.47 -12.90 -0.45
CA TRP A 871 -15.32 -11.44 -0.40
C TRP A 871 -14.43 -10.94 -1.53
N VAL A 872 -14.86 -9.87 -2.20
CA VAL A 872 -14.12 -9.21 -3.27
C VAL A 872 -14.02 -7.71 -3.00
N ILE A 873 -12.81 -7.17 -3.09
CA ILE A 873 -12.50 -5.76 -2.84
C ILE A 873 -11.89 -5.17 -4.11
N LYS A 874 -12.41 -4.04 -4.58
CA LYS A 874 -11.80 -3.20 -5.61
C LYS A 874 -11.24 -1.94 -4.96
N THR A 875 -10.03 -1.59 -5.36
CA THR A 875 -9.27 -0.46 -4.83
C THR A 875 -8.74 0.44 -5.94
N ASP A 876 -8.43 1.69 -5.57
CA ASP A 876 -7.60 2.60 -6.36
C ASP A 876 -6.12 2.15 -6.36
N ASN A 877 -5.26 2.86 -7.10
CA ASN A 877 -3.83 2.54 -7.20
C ASN A 877 -3.04 2.81 -5.90
N GLU A 878 -3.65 3.46 -4.90
CA GLU A 878 -3.12 3.72 -3.56
C GLU A 878 -3.72 2.79 -2.48
N GLY A 879 -4.55 1.81 -2.87
CA GLY A 879 -5.16 0.84 -1.97
C GLY A 879 -6.39 1.35 -1.22
N ARG A 880 -7.00 2.47 -1.60
CA ARG A 880 -8.28 2.88 -1.00
C ARG A 880 -9.41 2.07 -1.62
N VAL A 881 -10.33 1.57 -0.82
CA VAL A 881 -11.50 0.80 -1.29
C VAL A 881 -12.44 1.71 -2.10
N GLU A 882 -12.66 1.36 -3.37
CA GLU A 882 -13.70 1.98 -4.21
C GLU A 882 -15.04 1.29 -4.01
N TRP A 883 -15.03 -0.04 -3.93
CA TRP A 883 -16.16 -0.86 -3.53
C TRP A 883 -15.68 -2.21 -3.01
N ASN A 884 -16.49 -2.87 -2.19
CA ASN A 884 -16.34 -4.28 -1.86
C ASN A 884 -17.71 -4.99 -1.91
N ARG A 885 -17.70 -6.30 -2.09
CA ARG A 885 -18.88 -7.16 -2.28
C ARG A 885 -18.67 -8.52 -1.64
N THR A 886 -19.64 -8.97 -0.85
CA THR A 886 -19.76 -10.36 -0.43
C THR A 886 -20.65 -11.14 -1.39
N TYR A 887 -20.33 -12.40 -1.58
CA TYR A 887 -21.12 -13.38 -2.32
C TYR A 887 -21.22 -14.62 -1.42
N GLY A 888 -22.43 -14.95 -0.98
CA GLY A 888 -22.60 -15.92 0.10
C GLY A 888 -24.03 -16.37 0.31
N GLY A 889 -24.20 -17.19 1.33
CA GLY A 889 -25.49 -17.67 1.81
C GLY A 889 -25.42 -18.02 3.30
N PHE A 890 -26.10 -19.08 3.72
CA PHE A 890 -26.11 -19.47 5.13
C PHE A 890 -24.94 -20.38 5.55
N ARG A 891 -23.96 -20.63 4.67
CA ARG A 891 -22.87 -21.59 4.90
C ARG A 891 -21.49 -20.99 4.58
N TRP A 892 -20.51 -21.82 4.20
CA TRP A 892 -19.16 -21.37 3.85
C TRP A 892 -19.06 -21.16 2.35
N GLU A 893 -18.68 -19.96 1.96
CA GLU A 893 -18.27 -19.57 0.63
C GLU A 893 -16.85 -18.98 0.68
N LYS A 894 -16.01 -19.28 -0.31
CA LYS A 894 -14.67 -18.66 -0.47
C LYS A 894 -14.39 -18.44 -1.95
N ALA A 895 -13.84 -17.27 -2.32
CA ALA A 895 -13.31 -17.00 -3.65
C ALA A 895 -11.79 -17.24 -3.66
N HIS A 896 -11.32 -18.21 -4.46
CA HIS A 896 -9.90 -18.56 -4.56
C HIS A 896 -9.16 -17.81 -5.67
N HIS A 897 -9.84 -17.45 -6.77
CA HIS A 897 -9.22 -16.77 -7.90
C HIS A 897 -10.19 -15.82 -8.59
N ILE A 898 -9.70 -14.63 -8.94
CA ILE A 898 -10.45 -13.61 -9.67
C ILE A 898 -9.67 -13.19 -10.93
N ARG A 899 -10.40 -12.89 -12.01
CA ARG A 899 -9.86 -12.21 -13.18
C ARG A 899 -10.78 -11.09 -13.65
N GLN A 900 -10.21 -9.94 -14.02
CA GLN A 900 -10.94 -8.94 -14.81
C GLN A 900 -11.15 -9.50 -16.22
N THR A 901 -12.39 -9.45 -16.71
CA THR A 901 -12.80 -9.97 -18.01
C THR A 901 -12.68 -8.94 -19.13
N THR A 902 -12.68 -9.38 -20.40
CA THR A 902 -12.50 -8.49 -21.57
C THR A 902 -13.56 -7.40 -21.71
N ASP A 903 -14.75 -7.59 -21.13
CA ASP A 903 -15.84 -6.62 -21.05
C ASP A 903 -15.66 -5.55 -19.95
N GLY A 904 -14.59 -5.64 -19.14
CA GLY A 904 -14.29 -4.76 -18.01
C GLY A 904 -14.88 -5.18 -16.67
N GLY A 905 -15.74 -6.21 -16.64
CA GLY A 905 -16.25 -6.84 -15.42
C GLY A 905 -15.26 -7.86 -14.84
N TYR A 906 -15.76 -8.82 -14.05
CA TYR A 906 -14.91 -9.83 -13.38
C TYR A 906 -15.50 -11.24 -13.47
N ILE A 907 -14.62 -12.23 -13.50
CA ILE A 907 -14.94 -13.65 -13.31
C ILE A 907 -14.24 -14.16 -12.04
N ILE A 908 -14.99 -14.79 -11.15
CA ILE A 908 -14.52 -15.26 -9.84
C ILE A 908 -14.81 -16.76 -9.75
N THR A 909 -13.87 -17.53 -9.20
CA THR A 909 -14.12 -18.93 -8.83
C THR A 909 -13.65 -19.27 -7.43
N GLY A 910 -14.18 -20.36 -6.91
CA GLY A 910 -13.97 -20.84 -5.56
C GLY A 910 -14.91 -22.00 -5.26
N TYR A 911 -15.53 -21.99 -4.09
CA TYR A 911 -16.56 -22.97 -3.74
C TYR A 911 -17.70 -22.36 -2.91
N THR A 912 -18.85 -23.04 -2.94
CA THR A 912 -20.05 -22.71 -2.15
C THR A 912 -20.64 -23.96 -1.51
N PHE A 913 -21.03 -23.85 -0.24
CA PHE A 913 -21.84 -24.84 0.47
C PHE A 913 -23.34 -24.48 0.48
N SER A 914 -23.68 -23.25 0.11
CA SER A 914 -25.03 -22.67 0.14
C SER A 914 -25.84 -22.92 -1.15
N HIS A 915 -25.20 -22.89 -2.33
CA HIS A 915 -25.88 -22.92 -3.63
C HIS A 915 -25.72 -24.25 -4.41
N GLY A 916 -24.98 -25.20 -3.83
CA GLY A 916 -24.64 -26.47 -4.46
C GLY A 916 -25.59 -27.64 -4.19
N ASN A 917 -25.31 -28.80 -4.79
CA ASN A 917 -26.10 -30.03 -4.72
C ASN A 917 -25.43 -31.13 -3.84
N GLY A 918 -24.87 -30.75 -2.69
CA GLY A 918 -24.13 -31.68 -1.84
C GLY A 918 -23.47 -31.02 -0.65
N ASN A 919 -22.14 -31.19 -0.56
CA ASN A 919 -21.30 -30.43 0.36
C ASN A 919 -20.86 -29.14 -0.34
N ALA A 920 -19.58 -29.00 -0.70
CA ALA A 920 -19.09 -27.87 -1.48
C ALA A 920 -19.16 -28.17 -2.97
N ASP A 921 -19.69 -27.24 -3.77
CA ASP A 921 -19.59 -27.25 -5.23
C ASP A 921 -18.61 -26.17 -5.71
N ILE A 922 -17.97 -26.37 -6.87
CA ILE A 922 -17.25 -25.28 -7.55
C ILE A 922 -18.25 -24.17 -7.85
N TRP A 923 -17.93 -22.95 -7.43
CA TRP A 923 -18.74 -21.78 -7.74
C TRP A 923 -18.05 -20.92 -8.80
N LEU A 924 -18.82 -20.44 -9.78
CA LEU A 924 -18.37 -19.54 -10.83
C LEU A 924 -19.32 -18.33 -10.86
N ILE A 925 -18.78 -17.14 -10.69
CA ILE A 925 -19.53 -15.88 -10.61
C ILE A 925 -18.99 -14.94 -11.68
N LYS A 926 -19.86 -14.49 -12.59
CA LYS A 926 -19.58 -13.33 -13.45
C LYS A 926 -20.18 -12.09 -12.79
N ALA A 927 -19.35 -11.09 -12.58
CA ALA A 927 -19.74 -9.78 -12.08
C ALA A 927 -19.54 -8.69 -13.15
N ASP A 928 -20.26 -7.59 -12.98
CA ASP A 928 -20.05 -6.35 -13.73
C ASP A 928 -18.86 -5.54 -13.17
N ALA A 929 -18.55 -4.39 -13.77
CA ALA A 929 -17.45 -3.52 -13.36
C ALA A 929 -17.62 -2.91 -11.94
N SER A 930 -18.85 -2.94 -11.40
CA SER A 930 -19.21 -2.47 -10.05
C SER A 930 -19.36 -3.61 -9.03
N GLY A 931 -18.97 -4.83 -9.42
CA GLY A 931 -19.00 -6.02 -8.58
C GLY A 931 -20.41 -6.60 -8.34
N TYR A 932 -21.42 -6.21 -9.10
CA TYR A 932 -22.73 -6.86 -8.99
C TYR A 932 -22.76 -8.15 -9.82
N PRO A 933 -23.32 -9.26 -9.31
CA PRO A 933 -23.39 -10.52 -10.05
C PRO A 933 -24.33 -10.38 -11.25
N VAL A 934 -23.80 -10.66 -12.44
CA VAL A 934 -24.55 -10.78 -13.70
C VAL A 934 -25.19 -12.17 -13.79
N TRP A 935 -24.41 -13.20 -13.47
CA TRP A 935 -24.88 -14.57 -13.30
C TRP A 935 -23.96 -15.35 -12.35
N THR A 936 -24.48 -16.44 -11.78
CA THR A 936 -23.69 -17.44 -11.05
C THR A 936 -24.06 -18.84 -11.52
N ASN A 937 -23.08 -19.74 -11.57
CA ASN A 937 -23.26 -21.15 -11.91
C ASN A 937 -22.46 -22.01 -10.91
N THR A 938 -22.97 -23.20 -10.60
CA THR A 938 -22.28 -24.19 -9.76
C THR A 938 -21.97 -25.45 -10.56
N PHE A 939 -20.82 -26.06 -10.27
CA PHE A 939 -20.43 -27.35 -10.83
C PHE A 939 -20.04 -28.28 -9.68
N GLY A 940 -20.76 -29.40 -9.54
CA GLY A 940 -20.44 -30.42 -8.55
C GLY A 940 -21.58 -31.43 -8.36
N GLY A 941 -21.44 -32.24 -7.31
CA GLY A 941 -22.34 -33.33 -6.98
C GLY A 941 -22.56 -33.46 -5.47
N PRO A 942 -22.95 -34.66 -4.98
CA PRO A 942 -23.24 -34.86 -3.55
C PRO A 942 -22.00 -34.83 -2.64
N ASP A 943 -20.79 -34.87 -3.21
CA ASP A 943 -19.51 -35.02 -2.51
C ASP A 943 -18.81 -33.64 -2.34
N TRP A 944 -17.50 -33.50 -2.64
CA TRP A 944 -16.71 -32.28 -2.36
C TRP A 944 -15.96 -31.79 -3.62
N GLU A 945 -16.35 -30.62 -4.10
CA GLU A 945 -15.83 -29.97 -5.31
C GLU A 945 -15.33 -28.54 -5.01
N TYR A 946 -14.08 -28.24 -5.35
CA TYR A 946 -13.42 -26.96 -5.02
C TYR A 946 -12.73 -26.38 -6.26
N GLY A 947 -13.09 -25.15 -6.67
CA GLY A 947 -12.38 -24.41 -7.72
C GLY A 947 -11.22 -23.61 -7.15
N TYR A 948 -10.04 -23.71 -7.77
CA TYR A 948 -8.83 -22.99 -7.34
C TYR A 948 -8.32 -21.95 -8.35
N ALA A 949 -8.54 -22.13 -9.64
CA ALA A 949 -8.18 -21.16 -10.66
C ALA A 949 -9.17 -21.12 -11.82
N VAL A 950 -9.39 -19.92 -12.36
CA VAL A 950 -10.24 -19.64 -13.52
C VAL A 950 -9.52 -18.72 -14.50
N GLN A 951 -9.69 -18.94 -15.80
CA GLN A 951 -9.26 -18.02 -16.85
C GLN A 951 -10.37 -17.86 -17.90
N GLU A 952 -10.58 -16.62 -18.38
CA GLU A 952 -11.33 -16.36 -19.61
C GLU A 952 -10.53 -16.88 -20.82
N THR A 953 -11.18 -17.67 -21.67
CA THR A 953 -10.57 -18.29 -22.86
C THR A 953 -10.76 -17.44 -24.11
N VAL A 954 -9.92 -17.63 -25.13
CA VAL A 954 -9.94 -16.83 -26.38
C VAL A 954 -11.29 -16.89 -27.12
N ASP A 955 -12.12 -17.91 -26.87
CA ASP A 955 -13.49 -18.05 -27.40
C ASP A 955 -14.56 -17.24 -26.62
N GLY A 956 -14.18 -16.54 -25.54
CA GLY A 956 -15.08 -15.79 -24.66
C GLY A 956 -15.76 -16.63 -23.58
N GLY A 957 -15.41 -17.92 -23.46
CA GLY A 957 -15.83 -18.78 -22.34
C GLY A 957 -14.83 -18.76 -21.18
N PHE A 958 -14.94 -19.76 -20.29
CA PHE A 958 -14.08 -19.86 -19.10
C PHE A 958 -13.56 -21.29 -18.88
N ILE A 959 -12.28 -21.41 -18.51
CA ILE A 959 -11.67 -22.68 -18.07
C ILE A 959 -11.39 -22.61 -16.56
N ILE A 960 -11.85 -23.61 -15.82
CA ILE A 960 -11.69 -23.72 -14.36
C ILE A 960 -10.95 -25.01 -14.03
N THR A 961 -10.03 -24.97 -13.06
CA THR A 961 -9.46 -26.18 -12.45
C THR A 961 -9.59 -26.22 -10.94
N GLY A 962 -9.59 -27.42 -10.39
CA GLY A 962 -9.87 -27.69 -9.00
C GLY A 962 -9.73 -29.18 -8.65
N PHE A 963 -10.54 -29.65 -7.69
CA PHE A 963 -10.78 -31.08 -7.49
C PHE A 963 -12.27 -31.44 -7.41
N THR A 964 -12.56 -32.73 -7.58
CA THR A 964 -13.85 -33.39 -7.34
C THR A 964 -13.62 -34.69 -6.55
N GLU A 965 -14.54 -35.04 -5.65
CA GLU A 965 -14.60 -36.38 -5.04
C GLU A 965 -15.65 -37.24 -5.75
N THR A 966 -15.32 -38.47 -6.13
CA THR A 966 -16.24 -39.33 -6.89
C THR A 966 -16.62 -40.60 -6.13
N GLY A 967 -17.56 -40.51 -5.18
CA GLY A 967 -18.29 -41.63 -4.58
C GLY A 967 -17.50 -42.61 -3.69
N GLU A 968 -16.17 -42.52 -3.64
CA GLU A 968 -15.30 -43.20 -2.68
C GLU A 968 -14.70 -42.13 -1.75
N LYS A 969 -14.99 -42.23 -0.45
CA LYS A 969 -14.53 -41.26 0.56
C LYS A 969 -13.01 -41.09 0.52
N GLU A 970 -12.55 -39.85 0.69
CA GLU A 970 -11.13 -39.46 0.80
C GLU A 970 -10.33 -39.65 -0.52
N SER A 971 -10.99 -39.54 -1.68
CA SER A 971 -10.37 -39.73 -3.01
C SER A 971 -10.67 -38.57 -3.96
N SER A 972 -9.96 -37.45 -3.80
CA SER A 972 -10.05 -36.27 -4.68
C SER A 972 -9.30 -36.46 -6.02
N ARG A 973 -9.89 -35.99 -7.11
CA ARG A 973 -9.29 -36.05 -8.47
C ARG A 973 -9.28 -34.66 -9.09
N ILE A 974 -8.25 -34.35 -9.88
CA ILE A 974 -8.16 -33.04 -10.56
C ILE A 974 -9.34 -32.90 -11.50
N TRP A 975 -10.10 -31.82 -11.36
CA TRP A 975 -11.21 -31.51 -12.26
C TRP A 975 -10.87 -30.31 -13.13
N LEU A 976 -11.26 -30.38 -14.40
CA LEU A 976 -11.14 -29.33 -15.39
C LEU A 976 -12.52 -29.12 -16.03
N VAL A 977 -13.07 -27.93 -15.88
CA VAL A 977 -14.40 -27.54 -16.35
C VAL A 977 -14.24 -26.46 -17.41
N LYS A 978 -14.79 -26.67 -18.62
CA LYS A 978 -14.93 -25.62 -19.64
C LYS A 978 -16.37 -25.16 -19.67
N ALA A 979 -16.57 -23.86 -19.48
CA ALA A 979 -17.84 -23.18 -19.60
C ALA A 979 -17.86 -22.25 -20.84
N ASP A 980 -19.06 -21.91 -21.30
CA ASP A 980 -19.29 -20.85 -22.30
C ASP A 980 -19.36 -19.45 -21.65
N SER A 981 -19.70 -18.42 -22.45
CA SER A 981 -19.79 -17.02 -22.00
C SER A 981 -20.92 -16.77 -20.98
N GLU A 982 -21.94 -17.62 -20.95
CA GLU A 982 -23.05 -17.58 -20.00
C GLU A 982 -22.81 -18.51 -18.80
N GLY A 983 -21.59 -19.06 -18.68
CA GLY A 983 -21.17 -19.93 -17.61
C GLY A 983 -21.76 -21.34 -17.65
N GLN A 984 -22.38 -21.76 -18.76
CA GLN A 984 -22.94 -23.11 -18.89
C GLN A 984 -21.84 -24.13 -19.19
N GLU A 985 -21.94 -25.36 -18.63
CA GLU A 985 -20.96 -26.42 -18.90
C GLU A 985 -20.96 -26.82 -20.38
N GLN A 986 -19.80 -26.67 -21.04
CA GLN A 986 -19.56 -27.23 -22.37
C GLN A 986 -18.99 -28.64 -22.30
N TRP A 987 -18.04 -28.87 -21.40
CA TRP A 987 -17.48 -30.18 -21.09
C TRP A 987 -16.65 -30.17 -19.80
N THR A 988 -16.48 -31.36 -19.23
CA THR A 988 -15.60 -31.60 -18.08
C THR A 988 -14.60 -32.73 -18.32
N ARG A 989 -13.45 -32.70 -17.63
CA ARG A 989 -12.40 -33.73 -17.66
C ARG A 989 -11.85 -33.98 -16.26
N ILE A 990 -11.60 -35.24 -15.92
CA ILE A 990 -11.08 -35.65 -14.60
C ILE A 990 -9.73 -36.34 -14.79
N PHE A 991 -8.70 -35.86 -14.11
CA PHE A 991 -7.32 -36.37 -14.16
C PHE A 991 -6.83 -36.89 -12.79
N GLY A 992 -5.67 -37.57 -12.79
CA GLY A 992 -5.17 -38.28 -11.61
C GLY A 992 -5.88 -39.62 -11.37
N ASN A 993 -5.32 -40.46 -10.48
CA ASN A 993 -5.91 -41.76 -10.10
C ASN A 993 -6.79 -41.64 -8.83
N ARG A 994 -7.19 -42.77 -8.23
CA ARG A 994 -8.04 -42.82 -7.01
C ARG A 994 -7.26 -42.64 -5.70
N LYS A 995 -6.44 -41.60 -5.64
CA LYS A 995 -5.80 -41.08 -4.43
C LYS A 995 -6.05 -39.58 -4.39
N GLN A 996 -5.53 -38.86 -3.41
CA GLN A 996 -5.65 -37.39 -3.39
C GLN A 996 -4.86 -36.77 -4.57
N ASN A 997 -5.57 -36.01 -5.40
CA ASN A 997 -5.02 -35.17 -6.48
C ASN A 997 -5.81 -33.86 -6.55
N THR A 998 -5.12 -32.73 -6.65
CA THR A 998 -5.73 -31.40 -6.64
C THR A 998 -5.10 -30.52 -7.72
N GLY A 999 -5.90 -29.92 -8.61
CA GLY A 999 -5.43 -28.92 -9.57
C GLY A 999 -5.42 -27.54 -8.93
N HIS A 1000 -4.27 -26.85 -8.93
CA HIS A 1000 -4.11 -25.54 -8.32
C HIS A 1000 -4.16 -24.38 -9.32
N PHE A 1001 -3.65 -24.58 -10.55
CA PHE A 1001 -3.65 -23.53 -11.57
C PHE A 1001 -3.84 -24.09 -12.98
N VAL A 1002 -4.56 -23.35 -13.82
CA VAL A 1002 -4.78 -23.63 -15.24
C VAL A 1002 -4.43 -22.40 -16.07
N GLN A 1003 -3.81 -22.62 -17.24
CA GLN A 1003 -3.62 -21.59 -18.25
C GLN A 1003 -3.98 -22.11 -19.65
N GLU A 1004 -4.73 -21.34 -20.43
CA GLU A 1004 -4.84 -21.53 -21.88
C GLU A 1004 -3.49 -21.19 -22.53
N THR A 1005 -3.00 -22.10 -23.37
CA THR A 1005 -1.68 -22.02 -24.01
C THR A 1005 -1.79 -21.53 -25.45
N THR A 1006 -0.70 -20.99 -26.01
CA THR A 1006 -0.68 -20.37 -27.35
C THR A 1006 -1.07 -21.30 -28.52
N ASP A 1007 -1.19 -22.61 -28.29
CA ASP A 1007 -1.70 -23.60 -29.26
C ASP A 1007 -3.22 -23.87 -29.13
N GLY A 1008 -3.90 -23.16 -28.23
CA GLY A 1008 -5.33 -23.32 -27.91
C GLY A 1008 -5.67 -24.46 -26.96
N GLY A 1009 -4.68 -25.24 -26.48
CA GLY A 1009 -4.88 -26.22 -25.41
C GLY A 1009 -4.69 -25.62 -24.02
N TYR A 1010 -4.69 -26.45 -22.97
CA TYR A 1010 -4.53 -25.98 -21.58
C TYR A 1010 -3.36 -26.66 -20.88
N ILE A 1011 -2.62 -25.91 -20.07
CA ILE A 1011 -1.63 -26.43 -19.12
C ILE A 1011 -2.22 -26.33 -17.70
N ILE A 1012 -2.19 -27.45 -16.96
CA ILE A 1012 -2.68 -27.55 -15.58
C ILE A 1012 -1.52 -28.00 -14.68
N VAL A 1013 -1.37 -27.36 -13.52
CA VAL A 1013 -0.47 -27.82 -12.46
C VAL A 1013 -1.22 -28.09 -11.17
N GLY A 1014 -0.76 -29.10 -10.42
CA GLY A 1014 -1.36 -29.53 -9.18
C GLY A 1014 -0.47 -30.51 -8.43
N ILE A 1015 -1.08 -31.23 -7.49
CA ILE A 1015 -0.43 -32.25 -6.65
C ILE A 1015 -1.03 -33.64 -6.86
N THR A 1016 -0.26 -34.69 -6.57
CA THR A 1016 -0.69 -36.10 -6.63
C THR A 1016 0.01 -36.96 -5.58
N GLN A 1017 -0.72 -37.83 -4.88
CA GLN A 1017 -0.12 -38.82 -3.95
C GLN A 1017 0.16 -40.19 -4.61
N SER A 1018 0.34 -40.19 -5.93
CA SER A 1018 0.32 -41.40 -6.76
C SER A 1018 1.49 -42.35 -6.51
N PHE A 1019 2.72 -41.86 -6.56
CA PHE A 1019 3.91 -42.68 -6.71
C PHE A 1019 4.49 -43.15 -5.38
N PHE A 1020 4.57 -42.25 -4.38
CA PHE A 1020 4.99 -42.58 -3.03
C PHE A 1020 3.80 -42.43 -2.06
N PRO A 1021 3.28 -43.53 -1.47
CA PRO A 1021 2.22 -43.44 -0.48
C PRO A 1021 2.64 -42.53 0.69
N ASN A 1022 1.75 -41.59 1.06
CA ASN A 1022 1.92 -40.57 2.10
C ASN A 1022 2.77 -39.33 1.76
N PHE A 1023 3.18 -39.14 0.51
CA PHE A 1023 3.80 -37.89 0.05
C PHE A 1023 3.11 -37.36 -1.21
N GLU A 1024 3.10 -36.04 -1.35
CA GLU A 1024 2.55 -35.32 -2.52
C GLU A 1024 3.69 -35.03 -3.51
N ASP A 1025 3.51 -35.39 -4.77
CA ASP A 1025 4.37 -35.01 -5.90
C ASP A 1025 3.67 -33.94 -6.76
N VAL A 1026 4.41 -33.13 -7.51
CA VAL A 1026 3.85 -32.18 -8.47
C VAL A 1026 3.40 -32.90 -9.74
N LEU A 1027 2.19 -32.60 -10.20
CA LEU A 1027 1.62 -33.11 -11.45
C LEU A 1027 1.37 -31.95 -12.43
N LEU A 1028 1.99 -32.03 -13.61
CA LEU A 1028 1.84 -31.09 -14.72
C LEU A 1028 1.18 -31.80 -15.92
N ILE A 1029 0.07 -31.26 -16.41
CA ILE A 1029 -0.75 -31.88 -17.46
C ILE A 1029 -0.94 -30.89 -18.60
N LYS A 1030 -0.62 -31.29 -19.83
CA LYS A 1030 -0.95 -30.54 -21.05
C LYS A 1030 -2.08 -31.23 -21.79
N THR A 1031 -3.06 -30.46 -22.21
CA THR A 1031 -4.21 -30.93 -22.99
C THR A 1031 -4.30 -30.25 -24.36
N ASP A 1032 -5.16 -30.81 -25.23
CA ASP A 1032 -5.70 -30.13 -26.40
C ASP A 1032 -6.84 -29.17 -26.03
N HIS A 1033 -7.33 -28.41 -27.01
CA HIS A 1033 -8.44 -27.44 -26.86
C HIS A 1033 -9.77 -28.06 -26.40
N THR A 1034 -9.91 -29.40 -26.47
CA THR A 1034 -11.07 -30.16 -25.97
C THR A 1034 -10.80 -30.87 -24.64
N GLY A 1035 -9.67 -30.55 -23.99
CA GLY A 1035 -9.29 -31.09 -22.68
C GLY A 1035 -8.74 -32.52 -22.70
N ASN A 1036 -8.44 -33.12 -23.86
CA ASN A 1036 -7.80 -34.45 -23.86
C ASN A 1036 -6.32 -34.32 -23.54
N THR A 1037 -5.78 -35.20 -22.69
CA THR A 1037 -4.35 -35.23 -22.35
C THR A 1037 -3.47 -35.47 -23.57
N LEU A 1038 -2.56 -34.53 -23.84
CA LEU A 1038 -1.45 -34.71 -24.79
C LEU A 1038 -0.25 -35.34 -24.09
N TRP A 1039 0.06 -34.89 -22.88
CA TRP A 1039 1.07 -35.49 -22.00
C TRP A 1039 0.82 -35.10 -20.54
N GLU A 1040 1.38 -35.91 -19.64
CA GLU A 1040 1.46 -35.65 -18.19
C GLU A 1040 2.90 -35.87 -17.72
N LYS A 1041 3.32 -35.11 -16.70
CA LYS A 1041 4.65 -35.15 -16.09
C LYS A 1041 4.51 -35.07 -14.58
N THR A 1042 5.36 -35.80 -13.87
CA THR A 1042 5.44 -35.76 -12.42
C THR A 1042 6.83 -35.34 -11.99
N PHE A 1043 6.91 -34.44 -11.02
CA PHE A 1043 8.15 -33.93 -10.46
C PHE A 1043 8.07 -34.00 -8.93
N GLY A 1044 9.08 -34.57 -8.29
CA GLY A 1044 9.08 -34.82 -6.86
C GLY A 1044 10.07 -35.92 -6.45
N GLY A 1045 10.23 -36.12 -5.15
CA GLY A 1045 11.22 -37.00 -4.54
C GLY A 1045 10.64 -38.03 -3.55
N GLN A 1046 11.34 -38.26 -2.44
CA GLN A 1046 10.87 -39.11 -1.33
C GLN A 1046 10.28 -38.27 -0.18
N SER A 1047 9.78 -37.08 -0.49
CA SER A 1047 9.13 -36.17 0.45
C SER A 1047 8.01 -35.42 -0.27
N TRP A 1048 7.41 -34.43 0.36
CA TRP A 1048 6.36 -33.64 -0.28
C TRP A 1048 6.95 -32.50 -1.12
N ASP A 1049 6.47 -32.42 -2.36
CA ASP A 1049 6.82 -31.44 -3.39
C ASP A 1049 5.51 -30.87 -3.96
N ARG A 1050 5.31 -29.56 -3.80
CA ARG A 1050 4.04 -28.87 -4.11
C ARG A 1050 4.27 -27.75 -5.11
N CYS A 1051 3.48 -27.67 -6.17
CA CYS A 1051 3.39 -26.48 -7.02
C CYS A 1051 1.96 -25.94 -6.99
N HIS A 1052 1.85 -24.61 -6.93
CA HIS A 1052 0.58 -23.91 -6.91
C HIS A 1052 0.32 -23.11 -8.18
N THR A 1053 1.31 -22.96 -9.06
CA THR A 1053 1.24 -22.04 -10.20
C THR A 1053 2.16 -22.45 -11.34
N VAL A 1054 1.72 -22.17 -12.58
CA VAL A 1054 2.46 -22.41 -13.82
C VAL A 1054 2.21 -21.24 -14.79
N ARG A 1055 3.23 -20.88 -15.58
CA ARG A 1055 3.10 -19.93 -16.70
C ARG A 1055 3.79 -20.50 -17.94
N GLN A 1056 3.15 -20.36 -19.10
CA GLN A 1056 3.83 -20.56 -20.38
C GLN A 1056 4.83 -19.41 -20.63
N THR A 1057 6.06 -19.74 -21.02
CA THR A 1057 7.12 -18.78 -21.36
C THR A 1057 7.18 -18.53 -22.87
N GLU A 1058 7.79 -17.42 -23.30
CA GLU A 1058 7.84 -17.01 -24.73
C GLU A 1058 8.49 -18.06 -25.66
N ASP A 1059 9.40 -18.89 -25.13
CA ASP A 1059 10.01 -20.02 -25.84
C ASP A 1059 9.06 -21.22 -26.06
N GLY A 1060 7.80 -21.11 -25.60
CA GLY A 1060 6.77 -22.14 -25.67
C GLY A 1060 6.82 -23.19 -24.56
N GLY A 1061 7.84 -23.15 -23.69
CA GLY A 1061 7.94 -24.00 -22.50
C GLY A 1061 7.13 -23.47 -21.32
N TYR A 1062 7.38 -24.01 -20.11
CA TYR A 1062 6.63 -23.64 -18.90
C TYR A 1062 7.56 -23.39 -17.72
N ILE A 1063 7.28 -22.35 -16.93
CA ILE A 1063 7.88 -22.08 -15.62
C ILE A 1063 6.86 -22.40 -14.52
N LEU A 1064 7.28 -23.17 -13.52
CA LEU A 1064 6.48 -23.57 -12.36
C LEU A 1064 7.12 -22.99 -11.09
N ALA A 1065 6.29 -22.64 -10.10
CA ALA A 1065 6.75 -22.27 -8.76
C ALA A 1065 6.03 -23.07 -7.68
N GLY A 1066 6.74 -23.32 -6.58
CA GLY A 1066 6.29 -24.18 -5.51
C GLY A 1066 7.32 -24.35 -4.40
N SER A 1067 7.19 -25.44 -3.65
CA SER A 1067 8.10 -25.80 -2.56
C SER A 1067 8.48 -27.27 -2.64
N SER A 1068 9.75 -27.57 -2.38
CA SER A 1068 10.32 -28.92 -2.44
C SER A 1068 10.98 -29.30 -1.11
N ARG A 1069 10.93 -30.58 -0.74
CA ARG A 1069 11.71 -31.12 0.40
C ARG A 1069 12.77 -32.10 -0.09
N LEU A 1070 13.98 -31.58 -0.26
CA LEU A 1070 15.13 -32.32 -0.78
C LEU A 1070 15.55 -33.53 0.09
N LYS A 1071 15.20 -33.58 1.39
CA LYS A 1071 15.51 -34.70 2.30
C LYS A 1071 14.40 -34.92 3.34
N GLU A 1072 14.20 -36.17 3.77
CA GLU A 1072 13.40 -36.42 4.98
C GLU A 1072 13.97 -35.62 6.16
N LYS A 1073 13.14 -34.71 6.70
CA LYS A 1073 13.43 -33.76 7.80
C LYS A 1073 14.26 -32.50 7.44
N SER A 1074 14.32 -32.06 6.18
CA SER A 1074 14.72 -30.68 5.85
C SER A 1074 13.54 -29.70 6.01
N SER A 1075 13.86 -28.40 6.02
CA SER A 1075 12.95 -27.33 5.60
C SER A 1075 12.37 -27.64 4.20
N ALA A 1076 11.20 -27.09 3.87
CA ALA A 1076 10.78 -27.01 2.48
C ALA A 1076 11.44 -25.78 1.86
N ASP A 1077 12.21 -25.98 0.80
CA ASP A 1077 12.89 -24.91 0.09
C ASP A 1077 11.96 -24.36 -1.00
N ALA A 1078 12.06 -23.06 -1.29
CA ALA A 1078 11.32 -22.46 -2.39
C ALA A 1078 11.90 -22.98 -3.71
N TRP A 1079 11.03 -23.42 -4.62
CA TRP A 1079 11.40 -24.17 -5.81
C TRP A 1079 10.85 -23.55 -7.09
N LEU A 1080 11.73 -23.36 -8.08
CA LEU A 1080 11.38 -22.98 -9.45
C LEU A 1080 11.82 -24.07 -10.42
N LEU A 1081 10.94 -24.46 -11.33
CA LEU A 1081 11.22 -25.44 -12.38
C LEU A 1081 10.86 -24.88 -13.76
N LYS A 1082 11.85 -24.76 -14.65
CA LYS A 1082 11.64 -24.46 -16.07
C LYS A 1082 11.66 -25.75 -16.89
N THR A 1083 10.68 -25.88 -17.78
CA THR A 1083 10.53 -26.99 -18.72
C THR A 1083 10.54 -26.51 -20.19
N ASP A 1084 10.74 -27.47 -21.10
CA ASP A 1084 10.49 -27.29 -22.53
C ASP A 1084 8.99 -27.40 -22.88
N ALA A 1085 8.63 -27.16 -24.15
CA ALA A 1085 7.25 -27.18 -24.63
C ALA A 1085 6.55 -28.56 -24.51
N ILE A 1086 7.30 -29.64 -24.22
CA ILE A 1086 6.78 -30.99 -23.99
C ILE A 1086 7.02 -31.48 -22.55
N GLY A 1087 7.25 -30.55 -21.63
CA GLY A 1087 7.32 -30.78 -20.18
C GLY A 1087 8.57 -31.52 -19.70
N ASN A 1088 9.68 -31.52 -20.44
CA ASN A 1088 10.96 -32.01 -19.90
C ASN A 1088 11.67 -30.90 -19.13
N PRO A 1089 12.33 -31.19 -17.99
CA PRO A 1089 13.05 -30.19 -17.21
C PRO A 1089 14.26 -29.64 -18.00
N ILE A 1090 14.39 -28.32 -18.04
CA ILE A 1090 15.56 -27.60 -18.58
C ILE A 1090 16.49 -27.22 -17.43
N TRP A 1091 15.92 -26.61 -16.38
CA TRP A 1091 16.64 -26.28 -15.15
C TRP A 1091 15.67 -26.20 -13.96
N GLU A 1092 16.22 -26.43 -12.78
CA GLU A 1092 15.55 -26.23 -11.49
C GLU A 1092 16.38 -25.31 -10.59
N ARG A 1093 15.73 -24.65 -9.63
CA ARG A 1093 16.35 -23.77 -8.63
C ARG A 1093 15.70 -24.04 -7.29
N ASN A 1094 16.52 -24.22 -6.27
CA ASN A 1094 16.11 -24.28 -4.88
C ASN A 1094 16.72 -23.08 -4.16
N PHE A 1095 15.92 -22.35 -3.40
CA PHE A 1095 16.38 -21.27 -2.53
C PHE A 1095 16.48 -21.83 -1.11
N GLU A 1096 17.64 -22.44 -0.80
CA GLU A 1096 17.90 -23.11 0.48
C GLU A 1096 17.84 -22.13 1.66
N SER A 1097 17.15 -22.51 2.74
CA SER A 1097 17.02 -21.66 3.94
C SER A 1097 16.87 -22.46 5.24
N THR A 1098 17.12 -21.79 6.36
CA THR A 1098 16.75 -22.27 7.71
C THR A 1098 15.25 -22.25 7.96
N SER A 1099 14.49 -21.49 7.14
CA SER A 1099 13.03 -21.42 7.18
C SER A 1099 12.40 -22.37 6.15
N SER A 1100 11.16 -22.78 6.41
CA SER A 1100 10.31 -23.48 5.47
C SER A 1100 9.55 -22.47 4.62
N TYR A 1101 9.65 -22.57 3.30
CA TYR A 1101 8.98 -21.70 2.35
C TYR A 1101 7.75 -22.38 1.72
N GLU A 1102 6.67 -21.63 1.52
CA GLU A 1102 5.47 -22.05 0.78
C GLU A 1102 5.20 -21.04 -0.35
N LEU A 1103 5.59 -21.35 -1.59
CA LEU A 1103 5.32 -20.49 -2.75
C LEU A 1103 3.94 -20.75 -3.35
N THR A 1104 3.13 -19.70 -3.46
CA THR A 1104 1.73 -19.77 -3.89
C THR A 1104 1.48 -19.10 -5.24
N SER A 1105 2.30 -18.10 -5.63
CA SER A 1105 2.08 -17.32 -6.86
C SER A 1105 3.37 -17.01 -7.61
N LEU A 1106 3.22 -16.75 -8.91
CA LEU A 1106 4.28 -16.57 -9.90
C LEU A 1106 3.79 -15.66 -11.04
N GLN A 1107 4.63 -14.74 -11.47
CA GLN A 1107 4.47 -13.99 -12.72
C GLN A 1107 5.81 -13.86 -13.45
N ILE A 1108 5.76 -13.89 -14.78
CA ILE A 1108 6.88 -13.50 -15.66
C ILE A 1108 6.86 -11.97 -15.74
N THR A 1109 7.93 -11.31 -15.34
CA THR A 1109 8.01 -9.85 -15.26
C THR A 1109 8.42 -9.21 -16.58
N SER A 1110 8.18 -7.90 -16.73
CA SER A 1110 8.44 -7.15 -17.95
C SER A 1110 9.92 -7.12 -18.38
N ASP A 1111 10.84 -7.31 -17.42
CA ASP A 1111 12.28 -7.51 -17.65
C ASP A 1111 12.67 -8.95 -18.07
N GLY A 1112 11.69 -9.82 -18.29
CA GLY A 1112 11.86 -11.24 -18.65
C GLY A 1112 12.21 -12.16 -17.47
N GLY A 1113 12.32 -11.62 -16.26
CA GLY A 1113 12.54 -12.39 -15.03
C GLY A 1113 11.27 -13.03 -14.47
N PHE A 1114 11.35 -13.48 -13.21
CA PHE A 1114 10.21 -14.05 -12.49
C PHE A 1114 10.09 -13.46 -11.09
N ILE A 1115 8.89 -12.99 -10.72
CA ILE A 1115 8.49 -12.69 -9.34
C ILE A 1115 7.65 -13.84 -8.81
N VAL A 1116 7.95 -14.29 -7.59
CA VAL A 1116 7.12 -15.24 -6.83
C VAL A 1116 6.80 -14.68 -5.45
N ALA A 1117 5.64 -15.08 -4.93
CA ALA A 1117 5.18 -14.75 -3.58
C ALA A 1117 4.76 -16.00 -2.81
N GLY A 1118 4.86 -15.93 -1.49
CA GLY A 1118 4.57 -17.03 -0.60
C GLY A 1118 4.69 -16.66 0.88
N SER A 1119 4.96 -17.66 1.71
CA SER A 1119 5.21 -17.49 3.15
C SER A 1119 6.56 -18.09 3.55
N SER A 1120 7.18 -17.56 4.61
CA SER A 1120 8.40 -18.12 5.22
C SER A 1120 8.23 -18.37 6.71
N THR A 1121 8.13 -19.64 7.11
CA THR A 1121 8.01 -20.07 8.51
C THR A 1121 9.39 -20.51 9.05
N SER A 1122 9.91 -19.86 10.08
CA SER A 1122 11.16 -20.34 10.71
C SER A 1122 10.96 -21.64 11.49
N MET A 1123 12.00 -22.46 11.59
CA MET A 1123 11.97 -23.72 12.34
C MET A 1123 12.25 -23.56 13.85
N ASP A 1124 12.63 -22.38 14.33
CA ASP A 1124 12.83 -22.08 15.75
C ASP A 1124 11.56 -21.57 16.46
N GLY A 1125 10.47 -21.35 15.71
CA GLY A 1125 9.19 -20.91 16.22
C GLY A 1125 8.97 -19.39 16.20
N THR A 1126 9.77 -18.62 15.45
CA THR A 1126 9.31 -17.26 15.07
C THR A 1126 8.04 -17.34 14.23
N PRO A 1127 7.30 -16.23 14.13
CA PRO A 1127 6.19 -16.13 13.19
C PRO A 1127 6.61 -16.38 11.73
N ALA A 1128 5.61 -16.43 10.85
CA ALA A 1128 5.81 -16.60 9.43
C ALA A 1128 5.74 -15.23 8.76
N ASP A 1129 6.63 -14.94 7.81
CA ASP A 1129 6.59 -13.67 7.06
C ASP A 1129 6.01 -13.88 5.65
N LEU A 1130 5.51 -12.81 5.02
CA LEU A 1130 5.35 -12.75 3.56
C LEU A 1130 6.74 -12.87 2.92
N LEU A 1131 6.89 -13.84 2.01
CA LEU A 1131 8.10 -14.03 1.20
C LEU A 1131 7.89 -13.48 -0.21
N LEU A 1132 8.84 -12.70 -0.70
CA LEU A 1132 8.96 -12.34 -2.11
C LEU A 1132 10.34 -12.70 -2.66
N ILE A 1133 10.38 -13.34 -3.83
CA ILE A 1133 11.62 -13.64 -4.55
C ILE A 1133 11.49 -13.13 -5.99
N LYS A 1134 12.37 -12.19 -6.36
CA LYS A 1134 12.52 -11.70 -7.73
C LYS A 1134 13.82 -12.25 -8.31
N THR A 1135 13.72 -12.86 -9.49
CA THR A 1135 14.82 -13.52 -10.20
C THR A 1135 15.00 -12.95 -11.61
N ASP A 1136 16.13 -13.29 -12.24
CA ASP A 1136 16.32 -13.12 -13.68
C ASP A 1136 15.62 -14.21 -14.52
N ALA A 1137 15.70 -14.08 -15.85
CA ALA A 1137 15.15 -15.06 -16.80
C ALA A 1137 15.76 -16.49 -16.68
N ARG A 1138 16.83 -16.66 -15.90
CA ARG A 1138 17.49 -17.94 -15.62
C ARG A 1138 17.09 -18.50 -14.24
N GLY A 1139 16.17 -17.84 -13.52
CA GLY A 1139 15.73 -18.19 -12.17
C GLY A 1139 16.80 -17.97 -11.11
N VAL A 1140 17.79 -17.11 -11.34
CA VAL A 1140 18.93 -16.89 -10.44
C VAL A 1140 18.71 -15.63 -9.60
N THR A 1141 19.11 -15.71 -8.33
CA THR A 1141 19.39 -14.58 -7.43
C THR A 1141 20.91 -14.52 -7.17
N PRO A 1142 21.48 -13.34 -6.86
CA PRO A 1142 22.91 -13.22 -6.59
C PRO A 1142 23.31 -14.06 -5.37
N SER A 1143 24.48 -14.68 -5.43
CA SER A 1143 24.99 -15.51 -4.35
C SER A 1143 25.72 -14.68 -3.29
N GLU A 1144 25.81 -15.16 -2.04
CA GLU A 1144 26.65 -14.51 -1.01
C GLU A 1144 28.12 -14.36 -1.44
N SER A 1145 28.60 -15.19 -2.39
CA SER A 1145 29.94 -15.07 -2.96
C SER A 1145 30.15 -13.85 -3.86
N ASP A 1146 29.10 -13.26 -4.42
CA ASP A 1146 29.21 -12.09 -5.31
C ASP A 1146 29.27 -10.77 -4.54
N GLN A 1147 28.85 -10.75 -3.26
CA GLN A 1147 28.88 -9.55 -2.41
C GLN A 1147 30.22 -9.29 -1.70
N ASN A 1148 31.29 -10.06 -1.96
CA ASN A 1148 32.55 -9.89 -1.22
C ASN A 1148 33.85 -10.03 -2.06
N PRO A 1149 34.28 -8.96 -2.75
CA PRO A 1149 35.56 -8.90 -3.45
C PRO A 1149 36.81 -8.98 -2.53
N GLN A 1150 36.66 -8.81 -1.21
CA GLN A 1150 37.77 -8.59 -0.26
C GLN A 1150 38.49 -9.89 0.21
N ARG A 1151 38.21 -11.06 -0.36
CA ARG A 1151 38.83 -12.34 0.06
C ARG A 1151 39.60 -13.10 -1.03
N LEU A 1152 40.40 -12.39 -1.83
CA LEU A 1152 41.51 -12.99 -2.59
C LEU A 1152 42.84 -12.26 -2.35
N GLY A 1153 43.76 -12.91 -1.63
CA GLY A 1153 45.18 -12.80 -2.01
C GLY A 1153 46.23 -12.23 -1.04
N TYR A 1154 46.04 -12.19 0.28
CA TYR A 1154 47.21 -12.08 1.18
C TYR A 1154 47.97 -13.40 1.25
N ASN A 1155 48.85 -13.64 0.27
CA ASN A 1155 49.86 -14.69 0.30
C ASN A 1155 51.27 -14.08 0.33
N THR A 1156 51.75 -13.76 1.53
CA THR A 1156 53.14 -13.38 1.77
C THR A 1156 54.06 -14.59 1.68
N VAL A 1157 54.85 -14.73 0.61
CA VAL A 1157 56.10 -15.52 0.62
C VAL A 1157 57.19 -14.81 -0.19
N ARG A 1158 58.14 -14.20 0.54
CA ARG A 1158 59.41 -13.56 0.12
C ARG A 1158 59.32 -12.22 -0.60
#